data_AF-A0A9W7HJI8-F1
#
_entry.id   AF-A0A9W7HJI8-F1
#
_cell.length_a   1.000
_cell.length_b   1.000
_cell.length_c   1.000
_cell.angle_alpha   90.00
_cell.angle_beta   90.00
_cell.angle_gamma   90.00
#
_symmetry.space_group_name_H-M   'P 1'
#
loop_
_entity.id
_entity.type
_entity.pdbx_description
1 polymer ?
#
loop_
_entity_poly.entity_id
_entity_poly.type
_entity_poly.pdbx_seq_one_letter_code
_entity_poly.pdbx_strand_id
1 'polypeptide(L)'
;METETCIPSMSIDFKVQELLKEVRLQCSPALTKLVDDTVSAIKSAVDQIPEHLQVTADWAPGFVRDVGADKAEFKFKKPTSIEIGGSYSIGCVAKPDVNVDLLLRLPKECFHEKDYLNYRYHAKRCLYLCVIKKYLKSSSSIQKVEWSTLQNEARKPVLVVYPAANLDEVPGLFIRIIPTATSLFDPSKLNEKRNNVRALNTGDVPQPTPIYNCSILEDMYLEENSKFVMNFFSGWKELGEALILLKVWARLRSSIYVHDCLNGFLISIIVSYLVAKNKINRDMMPMGIFRATLKFIETHPLWKHRLYFPTIDQNTSSKGNEQLNSSTRFNLVFRISGVAYPELQDEVASTLKCLEKCRDGGFEEIFATKIDNAAKYDYCFRLNLKGNRDVYSLGFCLDDECWRVYEQDVHNLLNQGLNDRAKFIRVIWRNTYSDFNVENGLSALNNEPLFVGILVSSVEKAFRVVDIGPNAEKKDEALMFRKFWGEKAELRRFQDGKIAESTVWESEQGSRHLILKRIVEFLLERHLSLSKKDIVSVVDQLDFSLLHDDLVSHSGKLLRTFEELSKRLRSIEDVPLKISSVQPLDSAFRYTSVFPPEPHPVANKKVDVARLHNLTPFCVQSLEVMIQLEGSGNWPMDDVLIERTKSVFLLKICESLQDNWGMTCTASEKDVDVLMDGYAFRLRMLHERGLSLVNKEIGRDQMKRVSAADKMLFVRSQHASMVNGLQFRYPIFGLVVRLAKRWLASHLFSACLAEEAAELLVAYLFLKPLPFDVPCSRITGFLRFLRLLAEHDWTFSPLIVDINGDLSQNDEKEIDDNFMQSRKAYKENTQIESKAMFLATAYDKSSEAWTRCSPNPLELKRLVAYARSSANLLTKIILQNQTDPHGWECLFRTPLNLYDAVILLHGDRLPYPKRLLFTSELDQGGHVAHGSASSSFHPFLLPADMKGSLEQLKTKLMVNFDPLRCFVGDVEAKFSNRLKLWYDSLGGDAIGLTWERSKKREREEEEADGKHAVDLLRNVGELGKGFVRDVYLVKAPRLSI
;
A
#
# COMPACT_ATOMS: atom_id res chain seq x y z
N MET A 1 -43.79 8.22 27.67
CA MET A 1 -43.49 8.17 26.22
C MET A 1 -42.09 8.72 26.07
N GLU A 2 -41.14 7.87 26.43
CA GLU A 2 -39.72 8.22 26.56
C GLU A 2 -39.01 7.75 25.31
N THR A 3 -38.32 8.70 24.69
CA THR A 3 -37.37 8.51 23.61
C THR A 3 -36.13 7.83 24.18
N GLU A 4 -36.05 6.50 24.05
CA GLU A 4 -34.79 5.78 24.06
C GLU A 4 -33.95 6.28 22.87
N THR A 5 -32.85 6.94 23.21
CA THR A 5 -31.97 7.63 22.30
C THR A 5 -31.00 6.60 21.69
N CYS A 6 -31.22 6.28 20.41
CA CYS A 6 -30.15 5.76 19.56
C CYS A 6 -28.94 6.70 19.66
N ILE A 7 -27.76 6.15 19.92
CA ILE A 7 -26.50 6.89 19.84
C ILE A 7 -26.39 7.41 18.39
N PRO A 8 -26.38 8.74 18.15
CA PRO A 8 -26.24 9.26 16.80
C PRO A 8 -24.82 8.96 16.31
N SER A 9 -24.69 8.55 15.05
CA SER A 9 -23.41 8.57 14.31
C SER A 9 -22.73 9.92 14.59
N MET A 10 -21.51 9.90 15.13
CA MET A 10 -20.80 11.13 15.45
C MET A 10 -20.64 11.97 14.18
N SER A 11 -21.21 13.19 14.17
CA SER A 11 -21.05 14.13 13.06
C SER A 11 -19.55 14.30 12.73
N ILE A 12 -19.20 14.44 11.45
CA ILE A 12 -17.84 14.73 11.00
C ILE A 12 -17.20 15.86 11.81
N ASP A 13 -17.99 16.86 12.22
CA ASP A 13 -17.54 17.99 13.02
C ASP A 13 -16.98 17.55 14.38
N PHE A 14 -17.58 16.54 15.02
CA PHE A 14 -17.08 16.01 16.29
C PHE A 14 -15.73 15.31 16.11
N LYS A 15 -15.60 14.43 15.11
CA LYS A 15 -14.33 13.74 14.82
C LYS A 15 -13.22 14.74 14.48
N VAL A 16 -13.55 15.79 13.71
CA VAL A 16 -12.63 16.89 13.39
C VAL A 16 -12.21 17.66 14.64
N GLN A 17 -13.12 17.92 15.59
CA GLN A 17 -12.77 18.57 16.86
C GLN A 17 -11.85 17.70 17.73
N GLU A 18 -12.07 16.38 17.79
CA GLU A 18 -11.16 15.46 18.50
C GLU A 18 -9.78 15.40 17.83
N LEU A 19 -9.74 15.30 16.49
CA LEU A 19 -8.48 15.35 15.74
C LEU A 19 -7.71 16.65 16.04
N LEU A 20 -8.40 17.80 16.02
CA LEU A 20 -7.78 19.09 16.32
C LEU A 20 -7.18 19.14 17.73
N LYS A 21 -7.78 18.48 18.73
CA LYS A 21 -7.20 18.37 20.08
C LYS A 21 -5.89 17.58 20.08
N GLU A 22 -5.79 16.54 19.26
CA GLU A 22 -4.60 15.69 19.15
C GLU A 22 -3.47 16.38 18.37
N VAL A 23 -3.78 16.93 17.19
CA VAL A 23 -2.75 17.42 16.25
C VAL A 23 -2.31 18.85 16.50
N ARG A 24 -3.11 19.66 17.21
CA ARG A 24 -2.76 21.06 17.50
C ARG A 24 -1.67 21.11 18.57
N LEU A 25 -0.65 21.92 18.31
CA LEU A 25 0.33 22.25 19.34
C LEU A 25 -0.30 23.17 20.39
N GLN A 26 -0.37 22.71 21.63
CA GLN A 26 -0.69 23.56 22.77
C GLN A 26 0.60 24.26 23.22
N CYS A 27 0.64 25.59 23.17
CA CYS A 27 1.79 26.36 23.65
C CYS A 27 1.80 26.37 25.18
N SER A 28 2.37 25.33 25.79
CA SER A 28 2.57 25.28 27.24
C SER A 28 3.64 26.32 27.67
N PRO A 29 3.56 26.87 28.91
CA PRO A 29 4.59 27.79 29.40
C PRO A 29 6.00 27.20 29.34
N ALA A 30 6.13 25.89 29.54
CA ALA A 30 7.40 25.16 29.43
C ALA A 30 7.94 25.15 27.99
N LEU A 31 7.08 24.89 26.99
CA LEU A 31 7.48 24.94 25.58
C LEU A 31 7.91 26.35 25.16
N THR A 32 7.11 27.36 25.51
CA THR A 32 7.45 28.77 25.21
C THR A 32 8.79 29.14 25.84
N LYS A 33 9.01 28.78 27.11
CA LYS A 33 10.29 28.99 27.79
C LYS A 33 11.44 28.29 27.09
N LEU A 34 11.29 27.03 26.68
CA LEU A 34 12.34 26.29 25.96
C LEU A 34 12.69 26.98 24.63
N VAL A 35 11.68 27.41 23.87
CA VAL A 35 11.89 28.14 22.61
C VAL A 35 12.61 29.45 22.88
N ASP A 36 12.17 30.23 23.86
CA ASP A 36 12.76 31.53 24.21
C ASP A 36 14.20 31.40 24.71
N ASP A 37 14.48 30.41 25.56
CA ASP A 37 15.82 30.10 26.08
C ASP A 37 16.74 29.69 24.92
N THR A 38 16.26 28.86 24.00
CA THR A 38 17.04 28.41 22.83
C THR A 38 17.30 29.57 21.85
N VAL A 39 16.29 30.41 21.57
CA VAL A 39 16.45 31.61 20.74
C VAL A 39 17.41 32.60 21.39
N SER A 40 17.36 32.74 22.72
CA SER A 40 18.29 33.57 23.48
C SER A 40 19.72 33.02 23.43
N ALA A 41 19.90 31.71 23.49
CA ALA A 41 21.19 31.06 23.31
C ALA A 41 21.74 31.26 21.89
N ILE A 42 20.89 31.19 20.86
CA ILE A 42 21.28 31.51 19.46
C ILE A 42 21.73 32.97 19.36
N LYS A 43 20.97 33.92 19.92
CA LYS A 43 21.33 35.35 19.94
C LYS A 43 22.66 35.57 20.65
N SER A 44 22.85 34.96 21.83
CA SER A 44 24.10 35.05 22.60
C SER A 44 25.30 34.49 21.83
N ALA A 45 25.15 33.35 21.14
CA ALA A 45 26.20 32.78 20.32
C ALA A 45 26.57 33.69 19.13
N VAL A 46 25.56 34.34 18.50
CA VAL A 46 25.77 35.33 17.44
C VAL A 46 26.46 36.59 17.98
N ASP A 47 26.16 37.00 19.21
CA ASP A 47 26.76 38.18 19.83
C ASP A 47 28.25 38.03 20.15
N GLN A 48 28.72 36.80 20.32
CA GLN A 48 30.14 36.48 20.53
C GLN A 48 30.98 36.56 19.24
N ILE A 49 30.36 36.74 18.08
CA ILE A 49 31.07 36.81 16.80
C ILE A 49 31.74 38.19 16.63
N PRO A 50 33.05 38.28 16.33
CA PRO A 50 33.75 39.55 16.14
C PRO A 50 33.20 40.37 14.94
N GLU A 51 32.95 41.68 15.15
CA GLU A 51 32.28 42.59 14.20
C GLU A 51 33.05 42.94 12.90
N HIS A 52 34.22 42.33 12.68
CA HIS A 52 35.05 42.53 11.50
C HIS A 52 35.81 41.26 11.09
N LEU A 53 35.31 40.09 11.48
CA LEU A 53 35.86 38.82 11.05
C LEU A 53 35.86 38.76 9.51
N GLN A 54 37.04 38.60 8.90
CA GLN A 54 37.14 38.44 7.46
C GLN A 54 36.63 37.04 7.09
N VAL A 55 35.61 36.99 6.22
CA VAL A 55 35.03 35.75 5.73
C VAL A 55 35.39 35.63 4.24
N THR A 56 36.12 34.57 3.91
CA THR A 56 36.54 34.22 2.55
C THR A 56 35.88 32.90 2.12
N ALA A 57 36.08 32.51 0.86
CA ALA A 57 35.62 31.23 0.33
C ALA A 57 36.12 29.99 1.11
N ASP A 58 37.22 30.13 1.86
CA ASP A 58 37.87 29.04 2.61
C ASP A 58 37.00 28.44 3.74
N TRP A 59 35.94 29.15 4.14
CA TRP A 59 34.98 28.62 5.13
C TRP A 59 34.07 27.53 4.55
N ALA A 60 33.84 27.51 3.24
CA ALA A 60 33.04 26.49 2.55
C ALA A 60 33.52 26.32 1.10
N PRO A 61 34.78 25.88 0.89
CA PRO A 61 35.41 25.89 -0.43
C PRO A 61 34.69 24.96 -1.41
N GLY A 62 34.11 23.86 -0.93
CA GLY A 62 33.32 22.95 -1.74
C GLY A 62 32.05 23.61 -2.28
N PHE A 63 31.28 24.27 -1.42
CA PHE A 63 30.04 24.93 -1.83
C PHE A 63 30.29 26.09 -2.80
N VAL A 64 31.24 26.96 -2.49
CA VAL A 64 31.53 28.15 -3.32
C VAL A 64 31.98 27.75 -4.72
N ARG A 65 32.80 26.70 -4.82
CA ARG A 65 33.21 26.12 -6.10
C ARG A 65 32.02 25.52 -6.86
N ASP A 66 31.24 24.67 -6.20
CA ASP A 66 30.18 23.89 -6.86
C ASP A 66 28.99 24.77 -7.29
N VAL A 67 28.67 25.83 -6.54
CA VAL A 67 27.65 26.82 -6.93
C VAL A 67 28.15 27.76 -8.04
N GLY A 68 29.48 27.85 -8.26
CA GLY A 68 30.07 28.66 -9.33
C GLY A 68 30.14 30.16 -9.02
N ALA A 69 30.28 30.54 -7.75
CA ALA A 69 30.39 31.96 -7.38
C ALA A 69 31.80 32.51 -7.69
N ASP A 70 31.86 33.58 -8.47
CA ASP A 70 33.12 34.22 -8.89
C ASP A 70 33.75 35.10 -7.79
N LYS A 71 32.94 35.58 -6.83
CA LYS A 71 33.39 36.36 -5.67
C LYS A 71 32.59 36.00 -4.43
N ALA A 72 33.28 35.64 -3.33
CA ALA A 72 32.65 35.23 -2.10
C ALA A 72 33.46 35.66 -0.86
N GLU A 73 33.61 36.98 -0.69
CA GLU A 73 34.29 37.57 0.47
C GLU A 73 33.51 38.76 1.06
N PHE A 74 33.56 38.90 2.38
CA PHE A 74 32.97 40.03 3.11
C PHE A 74 33.55 40.12 4.52
N LYS A 75 33.36 41.28 5.15
CA LYS A 75 33.59 41.45 6.59
C LYS A 75 32.29 41.14 7.32
N PHE A 76 32.34 40.20 8.25
CA PHE A 76 31.17 39.80 9.02
C PHE A 76 30.61 40.99 9.81
N LYS A 77 29.30 41.19 9.73
CA LYS A 77 28.51 42.04 10.61
C LYS A 77 27.41 41.21 11.24
N LYS A 78 26.98 41.59 12.44
CA LYS A 78 25.88 40.92 13.14
C LYS A 78 24.57 41.08 12.35
N PRO A 79 23.64 40.12 12.46
CA PRO A 79 22.36 40.20 11.75
C PRO A 79 21.54 41.40 12.24
N THR A 80 20.83 42.04 11.31
CA THR A 80 20.03 43.24 11.61
C THR A 80 18.86 42.94 12.53
N SER A 81 18.25 41.76 12.38
CA SER A 81 17.20 41.27 13.28
C SER A 81 17.15 39.74 13.27
N ILE A 82 16.64 39.19 14.38
CA ILE A 82 16.37 37.76 14.56
C ILE A 82 14.95 37.66 15.11
N GLU A 83 14.01 37.22 14.28
CA GLU A 83 12.58 37.19 14.56
C GLU A 83 12.02 35.77 14.38
N ILE A 84 11.04 35.39 15.22
CA ILE A 84 10.34 34.10 15.09
C ILE A 84 9.30 34.22 13.97
N GLY A 85 9.28 33.26 13.05
CA GLY A 85 8.35 33.20 11.93
C GLY A 85 7.68 31.83 11.76
N GLY A 86 7.16 31.60 10.55
CA GLY A 86 6.56 30.33 10.16
C GLY A 86 5.24 30.01 10.87
N SER A 87 4.97 28.72 11.05
CA SER A 87 3.69 28.27 11.63
C SER A 87 3.56 28.53 13.13
N TYR A 88 4.69 28.68 13.82
CA TYR A 88 4.73 28.94 15.26
C TYR A 88 4.22 30.35 15.60
N SER A 89 4.63 31.37 14.83
CA SER A 89 4.21 32.76 15.08
C SER A 89 2.69 32.99 14.94
N ILE A 90 2.00 32.16 14.17
CA ILE A 90 0.54 32.20 14.00
C ILE A 90 -0.20 31.14 14.82
N GLY A 91 0.50 30.38 15.69
CA GLY A 91 -0.12 29.35 16.53
C GLY A 91 -0.74 28.17 15.75
N CYS A 92 -0.26 27.90 14.53
CA CYS A 92 -0.81 26.90 13.61
C CYS A 92 0.20 25.80 13.25
N VAL A 93 1.05 25.41 14.22
CA VAL A 93 1.93 24.23 14.10
C VAL A 93 1.07 22.98 14.28
N ALA A 94 1.22 22.03 13.36
CA ALA A 94 0.57 20.73 13.41
C ALA A 94 1.60 19.67 13.82
N LYS A 95 1.26 18.80 14.79
CA LYS A 95 2.06 17.62 15.18
C LYS A 95 2.06 16.55 14.06
N PRO A 96 3.01 15.58 14.05
CA PRO A 96 4.14 15.41 14.97
C PRO A 96 5.35 16.31 14.66
N ASP A 97 5.44 16.88 13.45
CA ASP A 97 6.58 17.72 13.05
C ASP A 97 6.48 19.11 13.69
N VAL A 98 7.10 19.27 14.86
CA VAL A 98 7.17 20.52 15.60
C VAL A 98 8.48 21.24 15.30
N ASN A 99 8.40 22.31 14.50
CA ASN A 99 9.54 23.15 14.17
C ASN A 99 9.23 24.63 14.40
N VAL A 100 10.26 25.39 14.78
CA VAL A 100 10.22 26.85 14.89
C VAL A 100 11.12 27.45 13.81
N ASP A 101 10.57 28.34 12.99
CA ASP A 101 11.36 29.05 11.98
C ASP A 101 11.89 30.35 12.58
N LEU A 102 13.20 30.56 12.49
CA LEU A 102 13.88 31.76 12.97
C LEU A 102 14.41 32.54 11.77
N LEU A 103 13.75 33.66 11.46
CA LEU A 103 14.12 34.56 10.37
C LEU A 103 15.30 35.42 10.80
N LEU A 104 16.41 35.31 10.08
CA LEU A 104 17.66 35.99 10.38
C LEU A 104 17.98 36.99 9.26
N ARG A 105 17.84 38.29 9.55
CA ARG A 105 18.04 39.34 8.55
C ARG A 105 19.52 39.59 8.31
N LEU A 106 19.96 39.31 7.09
CA LEU A 106 21.32 39.54 6.65
C LEU A 106 21.61 41.05 6.56
N PRO A 107 22.75 41.52 7.10
CA PRO A 107 23.11 42.94 7.11
C PRO A 107 23.57 43.37 5.71
N LYS A 108 23.09 44.52 5.22
CA LYS A 108 23.39 45.01 3.86
C LYS A 108 24.87 45.27 3.64
N GLU A 109 25.59 45.62 4.71
CA GLU A 109 27.01 45.93 4.74
C GLU A 109 27.90 44.73 4.34
N CYS A 110 27.39 43.50 4.45
CA CYS A 110 28.10 42.30 4.01
C CYS A 110 28.02 42.07 2.49
N PHE A 111 27.17 42.81 1.78
CA PHE A 111 26.84 42.57 0.37
C PHE A 111 27.12 43.82 -0.47
N HIS A 112 27.60 43.59 -1.69
CA HIS A 112 27.72 44.60 -2.72
C HIS A 112 26.44 44.64 -3.54
N GLU A 113 26.07 45.81 -4.08
CA GLU A 113 24.85 46.00 -4.89
C GLU A 113 24.71 45.09 -6.12
N LYS A 114 25.79 44.40 -6.51
CA LYS A 114 25.89 43.50 -7.68
C LYS A 114 26.01 42.03 -7.26
N ASP A 115 25.86 41.70 -5.98
CA ASP A 115 25.95 40.33 -5.49
C ASP A 115 24.75 39.47 -5.86
N TYR A 116 23.70 40.07 -6.44
CA TYR A 116 22.63 39.32 -7.11
C TYR A 116 23.11 38.57 -8.37
N LEU A 117 24.32 38.85 -8.88
CA LEU A 117 24.89 38.18 -10.05
C LEU A 117 25.71 36.95 -9.67
N ASN A 118 25.74 35.94 -10.55
CA ASN A 118 26.69 34.82 -10.53
C ASN A 118 26.80 34.13 -9.16
N TYR A 119 25.69 33.84 -8.49
CA TYR A 119 25.63 33.12 -7.21
C TYR A 119 26.38 33.76 -6.04
N ARG A 120 26.88 35.00 -6.17
CA ARG A 120 27.60 35.69 -5.10
C ARG A 120 26.77 35.82 -3.83
N TYR A 121 25.48 36.16 -3.98
CA TYR A 121 24.52 36.20 -2.87
C TYR A 121 24.41 34.83 -2.18
N HIS A 122 24.17 33.75 -2.94
CA HIS A 122 24.01 32.40 -2.39
C HIS A 122 25.28 31.91 -1.68
N ALA A 123 26.46 32.18 -2.26
CA ALA A 123 27.75 31.89 -1.63
C ALA A 123 27.92 32.66 -0.32
N LYS A 124 27.75 33.99 -0.34
CA LYS A 124 27.86 34.82 0.88
C LYS A 124 26.83 34.43 1.94
N ARG A 125 25.60 34.09 1.55
CA ARG A 125 24.54 33.58 2.41
C ARG A 125 24.95 32.28 3.12
N CYS A 126 25.54 31.33 2.39
CA CYS A 126 26.06 30.08 2.97
C CYS A 126 27.24 30.34 3.91
N LEU A 127 28.21 31.15 3.49
CA LEU A 127 29.38 31.50 4.30
C LEU A 127 28.98 32.20 5.61
N TYR A 128 27.97 33.07 5.57
CA TYR A 128 27.41 33.72 6.75
C TYR A 128 26.85 32.69 7.75
N LEU A 129 26.14 31.67 7.26
CA LEU A 129 25.69 30.54 8.09
C LEU A 129 26.84 29.68 8.60
N CYS A 130 27.93 29.50 7.85
CA CYS A 130 29.11 28.76 8.31
C CYS A 130 29.74 29.44 9.54
N VAL A 131 29.83 30.77 9.53
CA VAL A 131 30.27 31.54 10.69
C VAL A 131 29.34 31.30 11.87
N ILE A 132 28.02 31.46 11.70
CA ILE A 132 27.05 31.22 12.78
C ILE A 132 27.16 29.80 13.34
N LYS A 133 27.20 28.78 12.47
CA LYS A 133 27.29 27.37 12.84
C LYS A 133 28.50 27.10 13.74
N LYS A 134 29.67 27.69 13.45
CA LYS A 134 30.89 27.54 14.25
C LYS A 134 30.66 27.97 15.71
N TYR A 135 29.99 29.09 15.93
CA TYR A 135 29.73 29.62 17.27
C TYR A 135 28.58 28.88 17.97
N LEU A 136 27.54 28.47 17.23
CA LEU A 136 26.46 27.64 17.78
C LEU A 136 26.97 26.30 18.32
N LYS A 137 27.90 25.65 17.63
CA LYS A 137 28.54 24.40 18.10
C LYS A 137 29.30 24.55 19.42
N SER A 138 29.67 25.76 19.79
CA SER A 138 30.39 26.05 21.04
C SER A 138 29.45 26.34 22.23
N SER A 139 28.14 26.43 21.98
CA SER A 139 27.13 26.71 23.01
C SER A 139 26.70 25.42 23.73
N SER A 140 26.77 25.42 25.07
CA SER A 140 26.33 24.29 25.89
C SER A 140 24.82 24.05 25.87
N SER A 141 24.03 25.06 25.48
CA SER A 141 22.57 24.98 25.40
C SER A 141 22.07 24.31 24.11
N ILE A 142 22.97 23.96 23.18
CA ILE A 142 22.65 23.38 21.88
C ILE A 142 23.23 21.97 21.82
N GLN A 143 22.38 20.97 21.58
CA GLN A 143 22.81 19.57 21.47
C GLN A 143 23.56 19.31 20.16
N LYS A 144 22.96 19.73 19.05
CA LYS A 144 23.50 19.50 17.71
C LYS A 144 23.01 20.56 16.72
N VAL A 145 23.84 20.80 15.70
CA VAL A 145 23.54 21.72 14.59
C VAL A 145 23.81 20.99 13.27
N GLU A 146 22.77 20.84 12.47
CA GLU A 146 22.78 20.10 11.20
C GLU A 146 22.53 21.06 10.02
N TRP A 147 23.04 20.69 8.85
CA TRP A 147 22.71 21.38 7.60
C TRP A 147 21.42 20.81 7.03
N SER A 148 20.60 21.68 6.45
CA SER A 148 19.48 21.29 5.60
C SER A 148 19.36 22.32 4.47
N THR A 149 18.31 22.24 3.67
CA THR A 149 18.02 23.22 2.61
C THR A 149 16.60 23.75 2.76
N LEU A 150 16.40 25.01 2.36
CA LEU A 150 15.06 25.58 2.31
C LEU A 150 14.33 25.00 1.09
N GLN A 151 13.27 24.21 1.35
CA GLN A 151 12.43 23.62 0.31
C GLN A 151 13.23 22.82 -0.74
N ASN A 152 14.20 22.02 -0.27
CA ASN A 152 15.05 21.15 -1.09
C ASN A 152 15.82 21.87 -2.22
N GLU A 153 16.23 23.12 -1.98
CA GLU A 153 17.09 23.90 -2.90
C GLU A 153 18.53 24.00 -2.36
N ALA A 154 19.47 23.42 -3.10
CA ALA A 154 20.93 23.45 -2.87
C ALA A 154 21.43 24.82 -2.47
N ARG A 155 20.98 25.82 -3.23
CA ARG A 155 21.51 27.18 -3.18
C ARG A 155 21.12 27.89 -1.90
N LYS A 156 20.13 27.36 -1.17
CA LYS A 156 19.58 27.93 0.05
C LYS A 156 19.78 26.99 1.24
N PRO A 157 21.03 26.73 1.65
CA PRO A 157 21.28 25.96 2.86
C PRO A 157 20.70 26.68 4.09
N VAL A 158 20.25 25.92 5.07
CA VAL A 158 19.73 26.41 6.35
C VAL A 158 20.36 25.62 7.49
N LEU A 159 20.36 26.19 8.70
CA LEU A 159 20.82 25.48 9.89
C LEU A 159 19.62 24.96 10.67
N VAL A 160 19.69 23.71 11.10
CA VAL A 160 18.74 23.08 11.99
C VAL A 160 19.41 22.93 13.35
N VAL A 161 18.88 23.61 14.36
CA VAL A 161 19.43 23.69 15.71
C VAL A 161 18.54 22.89 16.66
N TYR A 162 19.13 21.93 17.36
CA TYR A 162 18.44 21.11 18.34
C TYR A 162 18.83 21.56 19.75
N PRO A 163 17.86 21.92 20.61
CA PRO A 163 18.13 22.34 21.98
C PRO A 163 18.72 21.18 22.80
N ALA A 164 19.56 21.50 23.79
CA ALA A 164 20.08 20.51 24.74
C ALA A 164 19.00 19.99 25.70
N ALA A 165 18.04 20.84 26.06
CA ALA A 165 16.89 20.45 26.85
C ALA A 165 15.80 19.83 25.96
N ASN A 166 15.29 18.68 26.39
CA ASN A 166 14.21 17.97 25.71
C ASN A 166 12.91 18.05 26.52
N LEU A 167 11.78 18.14 25.83
CA LEU A 167 10.45 18.05 26.42
C LEU A 167 9.75 16.82 25.86
N ASP A 168 9.22 15.97 26.73
CA ASP A 168 8.51 14.76 26.35
C ASP A 168 7.26 15.05 25.50
N GLU A 169 6.65 16.23 25.66
CA GLU A 169 5.49 16.68 24.87
C GLU A 169 5.79 16.95 23.39
N VAL A 170 7.05 17.28 23.07
CA VAL A 170 7.51 17.66 21.72
C VAL A 170 8.86 17.02 21.38
N PRO A 171 8.91 15.68 21.28
CA PRO A 171 10.15 14.98 21.00
C PRO A 171 10.72 15.43 19.65
N GLY A 172 12.00 15.79 19.61
CA GLY A 172 12.68 16.20 18.39
C GLY A 172 12.37 17.62 17.91
N LEU A 173 11.87 18.51 18.80
CA LEU A 173 11.78 19.95 18.53
C LEU A 173 13.10 20.49 17.95
N PHE A 174 13.00 21.25 16.87
CA PHE A 174 14.14 21.94 16.28
C PHE A 174 13.81 23.38 15.87
N ILE A 175 14.83 24.23 15.91
CA ILE A 175 14.78 25.60 15.41
C ILE A 175 15.52 25.66 14.08
N ARG A 176 14.83 26.07 13.02
CA ARG A 176 15.40 26.24 11.68
C ARG A 176 15.75 27.70 11.46
N ILE A 177 17.04 27.99 11.32
CA ILE A 177 17.54 29.34 11.02
C ILE A 177 17.45 29.57 9.50
N ILE A 178 16.64 30.56 9.11
CA ILE A 178 16.40 30.92 7.71
C ILE A 178 16.91 32.35 7.46
N PRO A 179 17.99 32.52 6.68
CA PRO A 179 18.44 33.84 6.25
C PRO A 179 17.39 34.60 5.42
N THR A 180 17.18 35.88 5.72
CA THR A 180 16.34 36.81 4.97
C THR A 180 17.16 38.00 4.46
N ALA A 181 16.71 38.63 3.39
CA ALA A 181 17.46 39.66 2.65
C ALA A 181 16.61 40.90 2.36
N THR A 182 15.77 41.33 3.31
CA THR A 182 14.83 42.45 3.13
C THR A 182 15.53 43.69 2.57
N SER A 183 15.05 44.16 1.41
CA SER A 183 15.55 45.35 0.71
C SER A 183 17.06 45.34 0.40
N LEU A 184 17.66 44.15 0.20
CA LEU A 184 19.09 44.01 -0.10
C LEU A 184 19.47 44.45 -1.53
N PHE A 185 18.61 44.13 -2.50
CA PHE A 185 18.81 44.46 -3.92
C PHE A 185 17.59 45.20 -4.49
N ASP A 186 17.77 45.84 -5.64
CA ASP A 186 16.67 46.42 -6.42
C ASP A 186 15.85 45.29 -7.09
N PRO A 187 14.54 45.11 -6.75
CA PRO A 187 13.70 44.06 -7.33
C PRO A 187 13.59 44.14 -8.87
N SER A 188 13.78 45.33 -9.47
CA SER A 188 13.75 45.49 -10.93
C SER A 188 14.86 44.73 -11.64
N LYS A 189 15.99 44.50 -10.95
CA LYS A 189 17.15 43.73 -11.46
C LYS A 189 16.91 42.22 -11.40
N LEU A 190 16.00 41.77 -10.55
CA LEU A 190 15.63 40.37 -10.36
C LEU A 190 14.34 40.00 -11.11
N ASN A 191 13.94 40.77 -12.12
CA ASN A 191 12.75 40.42 -12.89
C ASN A 191 12.95 39.07 -13.63
N GLU A 192 11.87 38.34 -13.88
CA GLU A 192 11.92 37.01 -14.50
C GLU A 192 12.52 36.95 -15.91
N LYS A 193 12.53 38.07 -16.64
CA LYS A 193 13.10 38.19 -18.00
C LYS A 193 14.60 38.52 -17.98
N ARG A 194 15.21 38.76 -16.81
CA ARG A 194 16.63 39.08 -16.68
C ARG A 194 17.46 37.82 -16.52
N ASN A 195 18.61 37.81 -17.18
CA ASN A 195 19.70 36.88 -16.90
C ASN A 195 20.60 37.47 -15.80
N ASN A 196 20.75 36.74 -14.69
CA ASN A 196 21.67 37.09 -13.61
C ASN A 196 22.75 36.02 -13.36
N VAL A 197 22.76 34.95 -14.15
CA VAL A 197 23.82 33.92 -14.17
C VAL A 197 24.59 34.04 -15.48
N ARG A 198 25.63 34.87 -15.48
CA ARG A 198 26.41 35.21 -16.70
C ARG A 198 27.56 34.25 -16.97
N ALA A 199 27.99 33.50 -15.95
CA ALA A 199 29.19 32.67 -16.00
C ALA A 199 29.09 31.47 -16.96
N LEU A 200 27.90 31.13 -17.47
CA LEU A 200 27.63 29.90 -18.23
C LEU A 200 26.87 30.13 -19.57
N ASN A 201 26.84 31.37 -20.09
CA ASN A 201 26.17 31.63 -21.37
C ASN A 201 26.90 30.96 -22.54
N THR A 202 26.25 30.00 -23.18
CA THR A 202 26.74 29.24 -24.35
C THR A 202 26.35 29.86 -25.71
N GLY A 203 25.77 31.08 -25.73
CA GLY A 203 25.36 31.76 -26.97
C GLY A 203 25.26 33.30 -26.88
N ASP A 204 25.00 33.95 -28.02
CA ASP A 204 25.00 35.42 -28.19
C ASP A 204 23.85 36.16 -27.48
N VAL A 205 22.74 35.47 -27.19
CA VAL A 205 21.58 36.04 -26.48
C VAL A 205 21.46 35.44 -25.07
N PRO A 206 21.57 36.26 -24.01
CA PRO A 206 21.49 35.77 -22.63
C PRO A 206 20.08 35.28 -22.29
N GLN A 207 19.97 34.01 -21.91
CA GLN A 207 18.70 33.39 -21.51
C GLN A 207 18.24 33.90 -20.13
N PRO A 208 16.95 34.22 -19.93
CA PRO A 208 16.44 34.61 -18.62
C PRO A 208 16.69 33.56 -17.53
N THR A 209 16.85 34.00 -16.28
CA THR A 209 17.06 33.12 -15.12
C THR A 209 15.98 33.31 -14.05
N PRO A 210 14.70 33.02 -14.35
CA PRO A 210 13.58 33.26 -13.46
C PRO A 210 13.64 32.48 -12.13
N ILE A 211 14.11 31.24 -12.11
CA ILE A 211 14.15 30.42 -10.90
C ILE A 211 15.24 30.93 -9.96
N TYR A 212 16.42 31.24 -10.49
CA TYR A 212 17.50 31.90 -9.74
C TYR A 212 17.05 33.26 -9.19
N ASN A 213 16.36 34.05 -9.99
CA ASN A 213 15.88 35.36 -9.57
C ASN A 213 14.82 35.25 -8.45
N CYS A 214 13.87 34.31 -8.60
CA CYS A 214 12.85 34.03 -7.58
C CYS A 214 13.47 33.50 -6.28
N SER A 215 14.56 32.72 -6.35
CA SER A 215 15.30 32.21 -5.18
C SER A 215 15.78 33.35 -4.27
N ILE A 216 16.29 34.44 -4.85
CA ILE A 216 16.72 35.65 -4.13
C ILE A 216 15.49 36.47 -3.66
N LEU A 217 14.51 36.68 -4.54
CA LEU A 217 13.30 37.43 -4.21
C LEU A 217 12.54 36.78 -3.04
N GLU A 218 12.51 35.45 -2.96
CA GLU A 218 11.91 34.72 -1.86
C GLU A 218 12.52 35.14 -0.51
N ASP A 219 13.85 35.27 -0.41
CA ASP A 219 14.51 35.74 0.83
C ASP A 219 14.28 37.25 1.09
N MET A 220 14.13 38.06 0.04
CA MET A 220 13.88 39.51 0.17
C MET A 220 12.47 39.82 0.70
N TYR A 221 11.48 38.99 0.36
CA TYR A 221 10.08 39.21 0.70
C TYR A 221 9.56 38.24 1.78
N LEU A 222 10.38 37.30 2.28
CA LEU A 222 9.94 36.30 3.26
C LEU A 222 9.35 36.93 4.53
N GLU A 223 9.97 37.99 5.04
CA GLU A 223 9.49 38.71 6.23
C GLU A 223 8.17 39.45 5.97
N GLU A 224 8.04 40.14 4.83
CA GLU A 224 6.80 40.82 4.44
C GLU A 224 5.66 39.81 4.30
N ASN A 225 5.91 38.70 3.59
CA ASN A 225 4.94 37.63 3.42
C ASN A 225 4.54 37.00 4.77
N SER A 226 5.49 36.81 5.68
CA SER A 226 5.22 36.27 7.02
C SER A 226 4.33 37.22 7.83
N LYS A 227 4.60 38.53 7.78
CA LYS A 227 3.74 39.56 8.41
C LYS A 227 2.35 39.61 7.77
N PHE A 228 2.28 39.52 6.45
CA PHE A 228 1.03 39.49 5.71
C PHE A 228 0.16 38.31 6.15
N VAL A 229 0.72 37.09 6.19
CA VAL A 229 0.01 35.90 6.69
C VAL A 229 -0.42 36.11 8.15
N MET A 230 0.48 36.57 9.02
CA MET A 230 0.18 36.80 10.43
C MET A 230 -1.02 37.72 10.65
N ASN A 231 -1.15 38.79 9.86
CA ASN A 231 -2.26 39.74 9.97
C ASN A 231 -3.64 39.10 9.76
N PHE A 232 -3.76 38.09 8.88
CA PHE A 232 -5.04 37.42 8.63
C PHE A 232 -5.39 36.38 9.68
N PHE A 233 -4.38 35.69 10.24
CA PHE A 233 -4.58 34.64 11.23
C PHE A 233 -4.74 35.16 12.66
N SER A 234 -4.25 36.37 12.93
CA SER A 234 -4.36 36.99 14.25
C SER A 234 -5.82 37.13 14.69
N GLY A 235 -6.18 36.49 15.80
CA GLY A 235 -7.51 36.56 16.39
C GLY A 235 -8.62 35.78 15.66
N TRP A 236 -8.29 34.92 14.69
CA TRP A 236 -9.27 34.10 13.96
C TRP A 236 -9.03 32.60 14.14
N LYS A 237 -9.72 32.02 15.13
CA LYS A 237 -9.54 30.62 15.55
C LYS A 237 -9.88 29.63 14.43
N GLU A 238 -11.02 29.80 13.77
CA GLU A 238 -11.57 28.88 12.77
C GLU A 238 -10.67 28.80 11.54
N LEU A 239 -10.06 29.93 11.15
CA LEU A 239 -9.08 29.98 10.06
C LEU A 239 -7.81 29.19 10.42
N GLY A 240 -7.33 29.33 11.66
CA GLY A 240 -6.19 28.57 12.17
C GLY A 240 -6.45 27.07 12.22
N GLU A 241 -7.65 26.66 12.68
CA GLU A 241 -8.08 25.26 12.68
C GLU A 241 -8.16 24.69 11.26
N ALA A 242 -8.75 25.42 10.31
CA ALA A 242 -8.79 25.03 8.91
C ALA A 242 -7.39 24.85 8.30
N LEU A 243 -6.45 25.76 8.63
CA LEU A 243 -5.07 25.66 8.18
C LEU A 243 -4.37 24.41 8.73
N ILE A 244 -4.63 24.06 10.00
CA ILE A 244 -4.11 22.81 10.59
C ILE A 244 -4.66 21.60 9.84
N LEU A 245 -5.97 21.57 9.57
CA LEU A 245 -6.60 20.47 8.80
C LEU A 245 -6.00 20.33 7.40
N LEU A 246 -5.78 21.44 6.68
CA LEU A 246 -5.14 21.42 5.36
C LEU A 246 -3.70 20.90 5.43
N LYS A 247 -2.95 21.24 6.49
CA LYS A 247 -1.58 20.71 6.69
C LYS A 247 -1.59 19.22 7.00
N VAL A 248 -2.50 18.75 7.84
CA VAL A 248 -2.67 17.31 8.15
C VAL A 248 -3.04 16.56 6.87
N TRP A 249 -4.05 17.04 6.14
CA TRP A 249 -4.48 16.47 4.86
C TRP A 249 -3.31 16.33 3.87
N ALA A 250 -2.56 17.43 3.66
CA ALA A 250 -1.44 17.42 2.72
C ALA A 250 -0.33 16.46 3.19
N ARG A 251 0.05 16.47 4.47
CA ARG A 251 1.09 15.58 5.02
C ARG A 251 0.77 14.10 4.87
N LEU A 252 -0.51 13.73 4.97
CA LEU A 252 -0.95 12.35 4.72
C LEU A 252 -0.77 11.94 3.25
N ARG A 253 -0.54 12.88 2.33
CA ARG A 253 -0.38 12.65 0.89
C ARG A 253 1.04 13.00 0.45
N SER A 254 1.93 12.01 0.57
CA SER A 254 3.39 12.22 0.40
C SER A 254 3.80 12.74 -0.99
N SER A 255 3.00 12.47 -2.01
CA SER A 255 3.23 12.89 -3.40
C SER A 255 3.02 14.39 -3.64
N ILE A 256 2.13 15.01 -2.87
CA ILE A 256 1.79 16.44 -2.99
C ILE A 256 2.41 17.29 -1.86
N TYR A 257 2.78 16.68 -0.72
CA TYR A 257 3.52 17.37 0.34
C TYR A 257 5.03 17.22 0.14
N VAL A 258 5.53 17.95 -0.84
CA VAL A 258 6.90 17.90 -1.34
C VAL A 258 7.31 19.24 -1.93
N HIS A 259 8.62 19.46 -2.10
CA HIS A 259 9.22 20.75 -2.44
C HIS A 259 8.72 21.38 -3.76
N ASP A 260 8.29 20.57 -4.72
CA ASP A 260 7.81 21.01 -6.03
C ASP A 260 6.27 21.07 -6.12
N CYS A 261 5.59 21.01 -4.98
CA CYS A 261 4.12 21.05 -4.89
C CYS A 261 3.67 21.87 -3.65
N LEU A 262 2.88 21.29 -2.74
CA LEU A 262 2.42 21.95 -1.52
C LEU A 262 3.42 21.79 -0.37
N ASN A 263 3.55 22.85 0.41
CA ASN A 263 4.22 22.83 1.71
C ASN A 263 3.42 23.67 2.71
N GLY A 264 3.77 23.58 3.99
CA GLY A 264 3.03 24.25 5.06
C GLY A 264 2.91 25.77 4.89
N PHE A 265 3.94 26.43 4.34
CA PHE A 265 3.94 27.88 4.09
C PHE A 265 3.07 28.25 2.90
N LEU A 266 3.16 27.50 1.80
CA LEU A 266 2.35 27.76 0.62
C LEU A 266 0.85 27.57 0.90
N ILE A 267 0.48 26.57 1.71
CA ILE A 267 -0.92 26.40 2.15
C ILE A 267 -1.39 27.64 2.92
N SER A 268 -0.57 28.18 3.84
CA SER A 268 -0.88 29.43 4.55
C SER A 268 -1.06 30.60 3.59
N ILE A 269 -0.20 30.73 2.58
CA ILE A 269 -0.31 31.76 1.54
C ILE A 269 -1.63 31.64 0.78
N ILE A 270 -1.99 30.44 0.32
CA ILE A 270 -3.23 30.21 -0.46
C ILE A 270 -4.45 30.59 0.37
N VAL A 271 -4.49 30.18 1.64
CA VAL A 271 -5.59 30.53 2.55
C VAL A 271 -5.67 32.05 2.76
N SER A 272 -4.55 32.71 3.06
CA SER A 272 -4.51 34.18 3.19
C SER A 272 -4.93 34.90 1.91
N TYR A 273 -4.55 34.39 0.73
CA TYR A 273 -4.97 34.93 -0.56
C TYR A 273 -6.49 34.83 -0.76
N LEU A 274 -7.09 33.70 -0.39
CA LEU A 274 -8.54 33.49 -0.47
C LEU A 274 -9.31 34.41 0.47
N VAL A 275 -8.79 34.66 1.67
CA VAL A 275 -9.34 35.67 2.58
C VAL A 275 -9.24 37.06 1.96
N ALA A 276 -8.07 37.44 1.44
CA ALA A 276 -7.87 38.75 0.80
C ALA A 276 -8.76 38.98 -0.43
N LYS A 277 -9.17 37.91 -1.13
CA LYS A 277 -10.11 37.94 -2.27
C LYS A 277 -11.58 37.79 -1.86
N ASN A 278 -11.91 37.85 -0.56
CA ASN A 278 -13.26 37.66 -0.01
C ASN A 278 -13.92 36.33 -0.46
N LYS A 279 -13.13 35.28 -0.69
CA LYS A 279 -13.61 33.93 -0.98
C LYS A 279 -13.85 33.11 0.28
N ILE A 280 -13.22 33.50 1.38
CA ILE A 280 -13.43 32.98 2.73
C ILE A 280 -13.87 34.15 3.61
N ASN A 281 -14.91 33.95 4.41
CA ASN A 281 -15.42 34.95 5.37
C ASN A 281 -15.40 34.38 6.80
N ARG A 282 -15.63 35.24 7.80
CA ARG A 282 -15.58 34.88 9.23
C ARG A 282 -16.70 33.97 9.70
N ASP A 283 -17.77 33.80 8.92
CA ASP A 283 -18.91 32.96 9.27
C ASP A 283 -18.67 31.48 8.90
N MET A 284 -17.59 31.18 8.15
CA MET A 284 -17.28 29.83 7.71
C MET A 284 -16.63 28.99 8.81
N MET A 285 -17.20 27.81 9.05
CA MET A 285 -16.60 26.78 9.90
C MET A 285 -15.32 26.19 9.27
N PRO A 286 -14.41 25.59 10.07
CA PRO A 286 -13.13 25.08 9.57
C PRO A 286 -13.22 24.15 8.36
N MET A 287 -14.17 23.20 8.35
CA MET A 287 -14.40 22.30 7.21
C MET A 287 -14.95 23.01 5.96
N GLY A 288 -15.70 24.10 6.14
CA GLY A 288 -16.13 24.97 5.04
C GLY A 288 -14.95 25.67 4.39
N ILE A 289 -14.02 26.19 5.20
CA ILE A 289 -12.77 26.82 4.73
C ILE A 289 -11.88 25.79 4.03
N PHE A 290 -11.74 24.61 4.61
CA PHE A 290 -11.04 23.47 4.01
C PHE A 290 -11.59 23.16 2.61
N ARG A 291 -12.91 22.94 2.49
CA ARG A 291 -13.55 22.64 1.20
C ARG A 291 -13.41 23.78 0.18
N ALA A 292 -13.54 25.03 0.61
CA ALA A 292 -13.38 26.19 -0.27
C ALA A 292 -11.94 26.30 -0.81
N THR A 293 -10.95 26.01 0.04
CA THR A 293 -9.54 25.99 -0.36
C THR A 293 -9.25 24.89 -1.37
N LEU A 294 -9.80 23.69 -1.16
CA LEU A 294 -9.70 22.58 -2.11
C LEU A 294 -10.32 22.93 -3.48
N LYS A 295 -11.56 23.45 -3.50
CA LYS A 295 -12.23 23.88 -4.74
C LYS A 295 -11.45 24.96 -5.50
N PHE A 296 -10.76 25.84 -4.79
CA PHE A 296 -9.88 26.82 -5.42
C PHE A 296 -8.69 26.15 -6.12
N ILE A 297 -8.03 25.20 -5.46
CA ILE A 297 -6.90 24.46 -6.04
C ILE A 297 -7.35 23.62 -7.24
N GLU A 298 -8.57 23.06 -7.22
CA GLU A 298 -9.13 22.31 -8.35
C GLU A 298 -9.33 23.19 -9.60
N THR A 299 -9.87 24.40 -9.41
CA THR A 299 -10.34 25.26 -10.51
C THR A 299 -9.32 26.29 -10.98
N HIS A 300 -8.28 26.59 -10.20
CA HIS A 300 -7.34 27.67 -10.46
C HIS A 300 -5.92 27.14 -10.72
N PRO A 301 -5.50 26.94 -11.99
CA PRO A 301 -4.22 26.30 -12.31
C PRO A 301 -3.01 27.09 -11.80
N LEU A 302 -2.56 26.80 -10.58
CA LEU A 302 -1.51 27.55 -9.87
C LEU A 302 -0.16 27.57 -10.61
N TRP A 303 0.11 26.56 -11.42
CA TRP A 303 1.32 26.51 -12.25
C TRP A 303 1.25 27.43 -13.49
N LYS A 304 0.03 27.73 -14.00
CA LYS A 304 -0.18 28.68 -15.11
C LYS A 304 -0.44 30.09 -14.61
N HIS A 305 -1.21 30.22 -13.53
CA HIS A 305 -1.62 31.47 -12.92
C HIS A 305 -0.76 31.76 -11.71
N ARG A 306 0.05 32.80 -11.87
CA ARG A 306 1.01 33.24 -10.86
C ARG A 306 0.26 33.82 -9.65
N LEU A 307 0.68 33.40 -8.46
CA LEU A 307 0.18 33.96 -7.21
C LEU A 307 1.05 35.14 -6.79
N TYR A 308 0.41 36.30 -6.65
CA TYR A 308 1.00 37.51 -6.11
C TYR A 308 0.10 38.05 -5.00
N PHE A 309 0.69 38.53 -3.90
CA PHE A 309 -0.08 39.29 -2.91
C PHE A 309 -0.48 40.68 -3.45
N PRO A 310 -1.58 41.28 -2.96
CA PRO A 310 -1.95 42.68 -3.22
C PRO A 310 -1.19 43.67 -2.32
N THR A 311 -1.00 44.92 -2.78
CA THR A 311 -0.23 45.95 -2.05
C THR A 311 -1.08 46.45 -0.91
N ILE A 312 -0.47 46.58 0.28
CA ILE A 312 -1.16 47.07 1.48
C ILE A 312 -1.61 48.53 1.28
N ASP A 313 -0.94 49.28 0.41
CA ASP A 313 -1.32 50.64 0.01
C ASP A 313 -1.81 50.70 -1.45
N GLN A 314 -3.09 50.42 -1.70
CA GLN A 314 -3.87 51.08 -2.76
C GLN A 314 -5.37 51.07 -2.41
N ASN A 315 -5.79 52.03 -1.58
CA ASN A 315 -7.14 52.57 -1.65
C ASN A 315 -7.28 53.36 -2.95
N THR A 316 -7.50 52.70 -4.09
CA THR A 316 -8.07 53.36 -5.27
C THR A 316 -8.86 52.37 -6.10
N SER A 317 -10.17 52.59 -6.12
CA SER A 317 -11.09 52.12 -7.13
C SER A 317 -10.62 52.61 -8.51
N SER A 318 -10.07 51.72 -9.33
CA SER A 318 -10.00 51.92 -10.78
C SER A 318 -10.36 50.61 -11.49
N LYS A 319 -11.60 50.57 -11.98
CA LYS A 319 -12.02 49.64 -13.02
C LYS A 319 -11.27 50.02 -14.30
N GLY A 320 -10.30 49.22 -14.72
CA GLY A 320 -9.67 49.33 -16.03
C GLY A 320 -8.18 48.99 -16.02
N ASN A 321 -7.82 47.95 -16.79
CA ASN A 321 -6.46 47.47 -17.09
C ASN A 321 -5.71 46.73 -15.96
N GLU A 322 -6.05 45.45 -15.76
CA GLU A 322 -5.32 44.48 -14.93
C GLU A 322 -3.90 44.11 -15.46
N GLN A 323 -3.31 44.86 -16.38
CA GLN A 323 -2.04 44.49 -17.03
C GLN A 323 -0.88 45.48 -16.87
N LEU A 324 -1.02 46.62 -16.17
CA LEU A 324 0.02 47.66 -16.22
C LEU A 324 0.50 48.29 -14.90
N ASN A 325 0.18 47.74 -13.72
CA ASN A 325 0.78 48.18 -12.45
C ASN A 325 1.41 47.01 -11.65
N SER A 326 2.17 46.15 -12.33
CA SER A 326 2.84 44.95 -11.79
C SER A 326 4.29 45.19 -11.32
N SER A 327 4.68 46.43 -11.03
CA SER A 327 6.05 46.73 -10.62
C SER A 327 6.32 46.24 -9.19
N THR A 328 7.04 45.10 -9.09
CA THR A 328 7.76 44.56 -7.91
C THR A 328 7.07 43.53 -7.00
N ARG A 329 6.49 42.46 -7.57
CA ARG A 329 6.25 41.21 -6.81
C ARG A 329 6.70 39.96 -7.55
N PHE A 330 7.19 38.97 -6.79
CA PHE A 330 7.69 37.70 -7.29
C PHE A 330 6.61 36.61 -7.20
N ASN A 331 6.72 35.60 -8.07
CA ASN A 331 5.77 34.49 -8.13
C ASN A 331 5.92 33.57 -6.91
N LEU A 332 4.90 33.49 -6.05
CA LEU A 332 4.94 32.67 -4.82
C LEU A 332 4.84 31.16 -5.08
N VAL A 333 4.44 30.76 -6.29
CA VAL A 333 4.27 29.37 -6.71
C VAL A 333 5.32 28.93 -7.73
N PHE A 334 6.45 29.65 -7.83
CA PHE A 334 7.48 29.39 -8.83
C PHE A 334 8.10 27.98 -8.78
N ARG A 335 7.99 27.28 -7.63
CA ARG A 335 8.46 25.90 -7.47
C ARG A 335 7.43 24.83 -7.85
N ILE A 336 6.14 25.19 -8.02
CA ILE A 336 5.13 24.20 -8.40
C ILE A 336 5.44 23.74 -9.82
N SER A 337 5.81 22.48 -9.98
CA SER A 337 6.11 21.91 -11.29
C SER A 337 4.84 21.63 -12.09
N GLY A 338 4.95 21.68 -13.42
CA GLY A 338 3.87 21.28 -14.33
C GLY A 338 3.50 19.79 -14.20
N VAL A 339 4.39 18.98 -13.61
CA VAL A 339 4.19 17.56 -13.32
C VAL A 339 3.43 17.34 -12.01
N ALA A 340 3.77 18.10 -10.96
CA ALA A 340 3.14 17.96 -9.64
C ALA A 340 1.69 18.44 -9.61
N TYR A 341 1.38 19.49 -10.39
CA TYR A 341 0.08 20.14 -10.27
C TYR A 341 -1.10 19.28 -10.75
N PRO A 342 -1.05 18.58 -11.89
CA PRO A 342 -2.12 17.65 -12.28
C PRO A 342 -2.38 16.56 -11.23
N GLU A 343 -1.33 16.07 -10.58
CA GLU A 343 -1.45 15.11 -9.48
C GLU A 343 -2.12 15.74 -8.24
N LEU A 344 -1.80 17.00 -7.93
CA LEU A 344 -2.50 17.76 -6.89
C LEU A 344 -3.99 17.94 -7.22
N GLN A 345 -4.33 18.24 -8.46
CA GLN A 345 -5.74 18.37 -8.88
C GLN A 345 -6.50 17.05 -8.74
N ASP A 346 -5.90 15.93 -9.15
CA ASP A 346 -6.49 14.60 -8.99
C ASP A 346 -6.69 14.23 -7.51
N GLU A 347 -5.72 14.54 -6.66
CA GLU A 347 -5.81 14.30 -5.22
C GLU A 347 -6.89 15.16 -4.54
N VAL A 348 -7.01 16.43 -4.96
CA VAL A 348 -8.09 17.33 -4.52
C VAL A 348 -9.45 16.80 -4.97
N ALA A 349 -9.60 16.39 -6.23
CA ALA A 349 -10.84 15.82 -6.75
C ALA A 349 -11.23 14.53 -6.01
N SER A 350 -10.25 13.65 -5.73
CA SER A 350 -10.45 12.45 -4.91
C SER A 350 -10.93 12.80 -3.50
N THR A 351 -10.30 13.79 -2.86
CA THR A 351 -10.68 14.29 -1.52
C THR A 351 -12.10 14.86 -1.51
N LEU A 352 -12.48 15.66 -2.51
CA LEU A 352 -13.83 16.20 -2.64
C LEU A 352 -14.87 15.08 -2.85
N LYS A 353 -14.51 14.03 -3.60
CA LYS A 353 -15.35 12.84 -3.78
C LYS A 353 -15.49 12.03 -2.48
N CYS A 354 -14.45 11.94 -1.65
CA CYS A 354 -14.54 11.34 -0.31
C CYS A 354 -15.56 12.09 0.56
N LEU A 355 -15.52 13.42 0.58
CA LEU A 355 -16.49 14.24 1.33
C LEU A 355 -17.95 13.98 0.91
N GLU A 356 -18.18 13.58 -0.34
CA GLU A 356 -19.52 13.37 -0.90
C GLU A 356 -20.02 11.93 -0.82
N LYS A 357 -19.12 10.94 -0.95
CA LYS A 357 -19.49 9.52 -1.12
C LYS A 357 -19.16 8.62 0.07
N CYS A 358 -18.21 8.98 0.92
CA CYS A 358 -17.78 8.14 2.03
C CYS A 358 -18.70 8.29 3.24
N ARG A 359 -18.77 7.26 4.08
CA ARG A 359 -19.46 7.31 5.38
C ARG A 359 -18.82 8.39 6.26
N ASP A 360 -19.60 8.99 7.16
CA ASP A 360 -19.17 10.07 8.07
C ASP A 360 -18.46 11.25 7.37
N GLY A 361 -18.82 11.55 6.11
CA GLY A 361 -18.21 12.61 5.31
C GLY A 361 -16.73 12.36 4.97
N GLY A 362 -16.27 11.11 4.98
CA GLY A 362 -14.93 10.72 4.54
C GLY A 362 -13.81 11.06 5.53
N PHE A 363 -14.11 11.18 6.83
CA PHE A 363 -13.12 11.54 7.84
C PHE A 363 -11.91 10.59 7.84
N GLU A 364 -12.15 9.27 7.81
CA GLU A 364 -11.08 8.27 7.84
C GLU A 364 -10.20 8.36 6.58
N GLU A 365 -10.80 8.51 5.42
CA GLU A 365 -10.11 8.61 4.13
C GLU A 365 -9.30 9.91 3.99
N ILE A 366 -9.75 10.99 4.62
CA ILE A 366 -9.15 12.32 4.47
C ILE A 366 -8.06 12.55 5.52
N PHE A 367 -8.32 12.19 6.79
CA PHE A 367 -7.52 12.59 7.94
C PHE A 367 -6.89 11.44 8.74
N ALA A 368 -7.26 10.18 8.50
CA ALA A 368 -6.63 9.03 9.16
C ALA A 368 -5.77 8.19 8.21
N THR A 369 -6.18 8.06 6.95
CA THR A 369 -5.53 7.19 5.96
C THR A 369 -4.29 7.87 5.35
N LYS A 370 -3.12 7.25 5.54
CA LYS A 370 -1.87 7.72 4.95
C LYS A 370 -1.67 7.21 3.52
N ILE A 371 -1.51 8.14 2.59
CA ILE A 371 -1.21 7.92 1.17
C ILE A 371 0.26 8.25 0.92
N ASP A 372 1.14 7.29 1.23
CA ASP A 372 2.55 7.38 0.86
C ASP A 372 2.81 6.89 -0.57
N ASN A 373 4.03 7.14 -1.06
CA ASN A 373 4.40 6.79 -2.42
C ASN A 373 4.28 5.27 -2.69
N ALA A 374 4.55 4.44 -1.69
CA ALA A 374 4.48 2.98 -1.84
C ALA A 374 3.04 2.48 -2.04
N ALA A 375 2.06 3.06 -1.33
CA ALA A 375 0.66 2.71 -1.51
C ALA A 375 -0.02 3.48 -2.65
N LYS A 376 0.51 4.64 -3.05
CA LYS A 376 -0.06 5.45 -4.14
C LYS A 376 0.24 4.86 -5.52
N TYR A 377 1.51 4.59 -5.82
CA TYR A 377 1.93 4.17 -7.17
C TYR A 377 1.86 2.65 -7.34
N ASP A 378 1.54 2.21 -8.55
CA ASP A 378 1.48 0.80 -8.91
C ASP A 378 2.89 0.23 -9.17
N TYR A 379 3.76 1.04 -9.78
CA TYR A 379 5.13 0.68 -10.10
C TYR A 379 6.09 1.71 -9.48
N CYS A 380 7.09 1.22 -8.75
CA CYS A 380 8.12 2.05 -8.13
C CYS A 380 9.51 1.63 -8.64
N PHE A 381 10.31 2.62 -9.05
CA PHE A 381 11.70 2.44 -9.43
C PHE A 381 12.60 3.40 -8.64
N ARG A 382 13.85 2.98 -8.48
CA ARG A 382 14.93 3.77 -7.88
C ARG A 382 16.11 3.80 -8.83
N LEU A 383 16.58 4.99 -9.15
CA LEU A 383 17.76 5.18 -9.99
C LEU A 383 18.95 5.56 -9.10
N ASN A 384 19.94 4.68 -9.03
CA ASN A 384 21.20 4.91 -8.34
C ASN A 384 22.11 5.72 -9.27
N LEU A 385 22.21 7.02 -9.02
CA LEU A 385 22.96 7.95 -9.88
C LEU A 385 24.29 8.38 -9.26
N LYS A 386 24.75 7.65 -8.25
CA LYS A 386 25.99 7.94 -7.52
C LYS A 386 27.17 7.86 -8.48
N GLY A 387 27.86 8.99 -8.66
CA GLY A 387 29.04 9.08 -9.52
C GLY A 387 28.72 9.23 -11.02
N ASN A 388 27.45 9.30 -11.42
CA ASN A 388 27.08 9.56 -12.80
C ASN A 388 27.44 11.01 -13.18
N ARG A 389 28.44 11.16 -14.07
CA ARG A 389 28.99 12.45 -14.50
C ARG A 389 28.04 13.25 -15.38
N ASP A 390 27.12 12.58 -16.07
CA ASP A 390 26.21 13.23 -17.00
C ASP A 390 25.23 14.14 -16.26
N VAL A 391 24.85 13.76 -15.03
CA VAL A 391 23.97 14.53 -14.14
C VAL A 391 24.50 15.93 -13.86
N TYR A 392 25.82 16.12 -13.72
CA TYR A 392 26.43 17.41 -13.39
C TYR A 392 27.32 17.96 -14.52
N SER A 393 27.18 17.44 -15.74
CA SER A 393 27.97 17.85 -16.91
C SER A 393 27.85 19.36 -17.23
N LEU A 394 26.67 19.94 -17.00
CA LEU A 394 26.38 21.37 -17.19
C LEU A 394 26.65 22.24 -15.95
N GLY A 395 27.12 21.65 -14.85
CA GLY A 395 27.26 22.28 -13.53
C GLY A 395 26.11 21.94 -12.57
N PHE A 396 26.28 22.27 -11.28
CA PHE A 396 25.28 21.93 -10.25
C PHE A 396 24.09 22.89 -10.22
N CYS A 397 24.36 24.17 -10.44
CA CYS A 397 23.38 25.24 -10.35
C CYS A 397 23.50 26.11 -11.60
N LEU A 398 22.47 26.09 -12.46
CA LEU A 398 22.21 27.08 -13.52
C LEU A 398 21.00 27.93 -13.07
N ASP A 399 20.06 28.22 -13.97
CA ASP A 399 18.75 28.71 -13.52
C ASP A 399 18.03 27.64 -12.70
N ASP A 400 17.94 26.43 -13.24
CA ASP A 400 17.55 25.23 -12.52
C ASP A 400 18.75 24.49 -11.94
N GLU A 401 18.49 23.74 -10.87
CA GLU A 401 19.46 22.81 -10.30
C GLU A 401 19.53 21.56 -11.17
N CYS A 402 20.72 20.99 -11.36
CA CYS A 402 20.89 19.88 -12.28
C CYS A 402 20.01 18.66 -11.95
N TRP A 403 19.67 18.46 -10.68
CA TRP A 403 18.75 17.40 -10.26
C TRP A 403 17.31 17.64 -10.71
N ARG A 404 16.86 18.91 -10.78
CA ARG A 404 15.53 19.28 -11.27
C ARG A 404 15.43 19.06 -12.78
N VAL A 405 16.50 19.42 -13.50
CA VAL A 405 16.62 19.14 -14.93
C VAL A 405 16.58 17.63 -15.17
N TYR A 406 17.36 16.86 -14.42
CA TYR A 406 17.38 15.40 -14.55
C TYR A 406 16.05 14.73 -14.17
N GLU A 407 15.36 15.21 -13.13
CA GLU A 407 13.98 14.79 -12.80
C GLU A 407 13.05 14.99 -14.00
N GLN A 408 13.11 16.15 -14.65
CA GLN A 408 12.30 16.49 -15.80
C GLN A 408 12.67 15.66 -17.04
N ASP A 409 13.96 15.40 -17.28
CA ASP A 409 14.44 14.57 -18.39
C ASP A 409 13.95 13.13 -18.25
N VAL A 410 14.08 12.54 -17.05
CA VAL A 410 13.55 11.21 -16.75
C VAL A 410 12.02 11.19 -16.90
N HIS A 411 11.32 12.21 -16.37
CA HIS A 411 9.87 12.30 -16.53
C HIS A 411 9.46 12.36 -18.00
N ASN A 412 10.08 13.24 -18.80
CA ASN A 412 9.78 13.42 -20.22
C ASN A 412 10.03 12.13 -21.01
N LEU A 413 11.16 11.47 -20.76
CA LEU A 413 11.53 10.21 -21.39
C LEU A 413 10.48 9.12 -21.11
N LEU A 414 10.11 8.94 -19.83
CA LEU A 414 9.13 7.94 -19.44
C LEU A 414 7.72 8.30 -19.91
N ASN A 415 7.35 9.57 -19.90
CA ASN A 415 6.07 10.04 -20.41
C ASN A 415 5.94 9.79 -21.92
N GLN A 416 7.01 10.03 -22.69
CA GLN A 416 7.06 9.72 -24.12
C GLN A 416 6.98 8.21 -24.39
N GLY A 417 7.70 7.40 -23.60
CA GLY A 417 7.79 5.96 -23.84
C GLY A 417 6.61 5.14 -23.30
N LEU A 418 6.02 5.53 -22.17
CA LEU A 418 4.87 4.83 -21.57
C LEU A 418 3.54 5.34 -22.12
N ASN A 419 3.47 6.61 -22.53
CA ASN A 419 2.29 7.22 -23.14
C ASN A 419 1.01 6.91 -22.32
N ASP A 420 -0.02 6.34 -22.95
CA ASP A 420 -1.30 6.05 -22.31
C ASP A 420 -1.29 4.87 -21.31
N ARG A 421 -0.16 4.17 -21.15
CA ARG A 421 0.01 3.13 -20.12
C ARG A 421 0.03 3.72 -18.71
N ALA A 422 0.52 4.95 -18.55
CA ALA A 422 0.61 5.65 -17.28
C ALA A 422 -0.44 6.78 -17.18
N LYS A 423 -1.11 6.88 -16.02
CA LYS A 423 -1.98 8.00 -15.66
C LYS A 423 -1.14 9.17 -15.15
N PHE A 424 -0.21 8.88 -14.23
CA PHE A 424 0.77 9.83 -13.72
C PHE A 424 2.15 9.19 -13.59
N ILE A 425 3.18 9.98 -13.86
CA ILE A 425 4.59 9.61 -13.66
C ILE A 425 5.21 10.67 -12.76
N ARG A 426 5.58 10.27 -11.56
CA ARG A 426 6.18 11.16 -10.57
C ARG A 426 7.66 10.83 -10.43
N VAL A 427 8.51 11.82 -10.71
CA VAL A 427 9.97 11.70 -10.57
C VAL A 427 10.41 12.72 -9.53
N ILE A 428 10.98 12.25 -8.42
CA ILE A 428 11.36 13.11 -7.28
C ILE A 428 12.68 12.63 -6.69
N TRP A 429 13.58 13.59 -6.52
CA TRP A 429 14.86 13.47 -5.88
C TRP A 429 14.85 14.27 -4.57
N ARG A 430 14.79 13.53 -3.45
CA ARG A 430 15.04 14.09 -2.12
C ARG A 430 16.50 13.80 -1.77
N ASN A 431 17.34 14.76 -2.13
CA ASN A 431 18.79 14.65 -2.11
C ASN A 431 19.43 15.11 -0.80
N THR A 432 18.67 15.73 0.10
CA THR A 432 19.14 16.15 1.42
C THR A 432 18.85 15.08 2.48
N TYR A 433 19.92 14.42 2.95
CA TYR A 433 19.89 13.41 4.02
C TYR A 433 20.55 13.94 5.31
N SER A 434 20.40 13.24 6.44
CA SER A 434 20.79 13.70 7.78
C SER A 434 22.28 14.04 7.94
N ASP A 435 23.16 13.41 7.16
CA ASP A 435 24.62 13.63 7.23
C ASP A 435 25.14 14.57 6.12
N PHE A 436 24.25 15.25 5.40
CA PHE A 436 24.63 16.21 4.38
C PHE A 436 25.45 17.35 5.00
N ASN A 437 26.64 17.60 4.45
CA ASN A 437 27.45 18.76 4.81
C ASN A 437 27.71 19.64 3.57
N VAL A 438 27.04 20.78 3.51
CA VAL A 438 27.17 21.75 2.43
C VAL A 438 28.61 22.27 2.28
N GLU A 439 29.38 22.33 3.37
CA GLU A 439 30.76 22.84 3.37
C GLU A 439 31.68 22.02 2.44
N ASN A 440 31.39 20.72 2.31
CA ASN A 440 32.14 19.78 1.49
C ASN A 440 31.75 19.82 -0.01
N GLY A 441 30.73 20.59 -0.38
CA GLY A 441 30.22 20.72 -1.74
C GLY A 441 28.89 20.00 -1.99
N LEU A 442 28.41 20.10 -3.22
CA LEU A 442 27.10 19.63 -3.67
C LEU A 442 27.14 18.23 -4.29
N SER A 443 28.33 17.71 -4.59
CA SER A 443 28.49 16.37 -5.15
C SER A 443 27.88 15.24 -4.31
N ALA A 444 27.80 15.41 -2.98
CA ALA A 444 27.22 14.43 -2.07
C ALA A 444 25.69 14.29 -2.19
N LEU A 445 25.02 15.20 -2.90
CA LEU A 445 23.56 15.22 -3.05
C LEU A 445 23.05 14.14 -4.02
N ASN A 446 23.92 13.45 -4.76
CA ASN A 446 23.55 12.29 -5.58
C ASN A 446 23.62 10.94 -4.82
N ASN A 447 23.89 10.96 -3.51
CA ASN A 447 24.01 9.73 -2.71
C ASN A 447 22.66 9.02 -2.53
N GLU A 448 21.57 9.77 -2.44
CA GLU A 448 20.22 9.21 -2.37
C GLU A 448 19.73 8.84 -3.78
N PRO A 449 19.08 7.68 -3.96
CA PRO A 449 18.54 7.29 -5.25
C PRO A 449 17.34 8.14 -5.65
N LEU A 450 17.26 8.49 -6.93
CA LEU A 450 16.11 9.17 -7.51
C LEU A 450 14.90 8.23 -7.49
N PHE A 451 13.75 8.72 -7.02
CA PHE A 451 12.51 7.94 -6.99
C PHE A 451 11.66 8.20 -8.23
N VAL A 452 11.15 7.12 -8.82
CA VAL A 452 10.16 7.15 -9.90
C VAL A 452 8.95 6.34 -9.48
N GLY A 453 7.80 6.99 -9.36
CA GLY A 453 6.50 6.37 -9.10
C GLY A 453 5.60 6.47 -10.33
N ILE A 454 5.00 5.37 -10.74
CA ILE A 454 4.08 5.31 -11.90
C ILE A 454 2.73 4.80 -11.42
N LEU A 455 1.71 5.62 -11.64
CA LEU A 455 0.32 5.25 -11.48
C LEU A 455 -0.22 4.80 -12.84
N VAL A 456 -0.77 3.60 -12.92
CA VAL A 456 -1.19 3.00 -14.19
C VAL A 456 -2.58 3.47 -14.60
N SER A 457 -2.79 3.71 -15.90
CA SER A 457 -4.11 4.10 -16.43
C SER A 457 -5.13 2.97 -16.35
N SER A 458 -4.75 1.79 -16.82
CA SER A 458 -5.51 0.55 -16.71
C SER A 458 -4.59 -0.66 -16.91
N VAL A 459 -4.98 -1.80 -16.34
CA VAL A 459 -4.22 -3.05 -16.48
C VAL A 459 -4.10 -3.49 -17.95
N GLU A 460 -5.17 -3.35 -18.72
CA GLU A 460 -5.20 -3.69 -20.15
C GLU A 460 -4.15 -2.92 -20.96
N LYS A 461 -4.04 -1.60 -20.72
CA LYS A 461 -3.04 -0.76 -21.37
C LYS A 461 -1.64 -1.09 -20.88
N ALA A 462 -1.45 -1.30 -19.58
CA ALA A 462 -0.14 -1.65 -19.03
C ALA A 462 0.37 -3.02 -19.51
N PHE A 463 -0.50 -3.99 -19.72
CA PHE A 463 -0.12 -5.38 -20.04
C PHE A 463 -0.18 -5.71 -21.53
N ARG A 464 -0.53 -4.75 -22.40
CA ARG A 464 -0.54 -4.98 -23.84
C ARG A 464 0.87 -5.29 -24.34
N VAL A 465 0.95 -6.29 -25.22
CA VAL A 465 2.20 -6.77 -25.82
C VAL A 465 2.66 -5.87 -26.97
N VAL A 466 1.75 -5.16 -27.62
CA VAL A 466 2.06 -4.34 -28.80
C VAL A 466 1.67 -2.89 -28.52
N ASP A 467 2.60 -1.96 -28.74
CA ASP A 467 2.30 -0.53 -28.84
C ASP A 467 2.24 -0.13 -30.30
N ILE A 468 1.10 0.44 -30.70
CA ILE A 468 0.88 0.93 -32.07
C ILE A 468 1.40 2.38 -32.13
N GLY A 469 2.41 2.58 -32.97
CA GLY A 469 2.98 3.89 -33.27
C GLY A 469 2.33 4.58 -34.47
N PRO A 470 3.03 5.55 -35.10
CA PRO A 470 2.51 6.30 -36.24
C PRO A 470 2.34 5.42 -37.49
N ASN A 471 1.48 5.87 -38.40
CA ASN A 471 1.31 5.25 -39.72
C ASN A 471 2.63 5.35 -40.50
N ALA A 472 3.02 4.26 -41.18
CA ALA A 472 4.24 4.18 -41.98
C ALA A 472 4.34 5.26 -43.08
N GLU A 473 3.21 5.78 -43.57
CA GLU A 473 3.15 6.85 -44.57
C GLU A 473 3.58 8.21 -44.02
N LYS A 474 3.44 8.43 -42.70
CA LYS A 474 3.88 9.65 -42.03
C LYS A 474 5.39 9.58 -41.76
N LYS A 475 6.17 9.87 -42.80
CA LYS A 475 7.63 9.71 -42.82
C LYS A 475 8.33 10.35 -41.61
N ASP A 476 7.98 11.58 -41.24
CA ASP A 476 8.66 12.30 -40.16
C ASP A 476 8.35 11.70 -38.78
N GLU A 477 7.08 11.42 -38.48
CA GLU A 477 6.67 10.76 -37.23
C GLU A 477 7.28 9.36 -37.11
N ALA A 478 7.30 8.59 -38.21
CA ALA A 478 7.90 7.26 -38.26
C ALA A 478 9.42 7.30 -38.04
N LEU A 479 10.14 8.29 -38.62
CA LEU A 479 11.57 8.48 -38.39
C LEU A 479 11.87 8.81 -36.92
N MET A 480 11.08 9.69 -36.30
CA MET A 480 11.22 10.01 -34.87
C MET A 480 10.97 8.76 -34.01
N PHE A 481 9.95 7.97 -34.34
CA PHE A 481 9.63 6.73 -33.64
C PHE A 481 10.77 5.71 -33.72
N ARG A 482 11.32 5.46 -34.92
CA ARG A 482 12.47 4.57 -35.11
C ARG A 482 13.72 5.07 -34.40
N LYS A 483 13.97 6.39 -34.39
CA LYS A 483 15.10 6.97 -33.67
C LYS A 483 14.96 6.72 -32.16
N PHE A 484 13.77 6.95 -31.62
CA PHE A 484 13.47 6.78 -30.20
C PHE A 484 13.57 5.33 -29.75
N TRP A 485 12.90 4.40 -30.43
CA TRP A 485 12.83 2.99 -30.04
C TRP A 485 13.96 2.12 -30.59
N GLY A 486 14.70 2.57 -31.62
CA GLY A 486 15.82 1.84 -32.20
C GLY A 486 15.44 0.44 -32.65
N GLU A 487 16.14 -0.56 -32.13
CA GLU A 487 15.94 -1.98 -32.41
C GLU A 487 14.56 -2.55 -32.00
N LYS A 488 13.80 -1.83 -31.16
CA LYS A 488 12.44 -2.22 -30.78
C LYS A 488 11.37 -1.74 -31.75
N ALA A 489 11.69 -0.82 -32.66
CA ALA A 489 10.74 -0.38 -33.68
C ALA A 489 10.68 -1.38 -34.84
N GLU A 490 9.49 -1.87 -35.13
CA GLU A 490 9.21 -2.71 -36.29
C GLU A 490 7.95 -2.25 -37.04
N LEU A 491 7.89 -2.52 -38.34
CA LEU A 491 6.70 -2.30 -39.16
C LEU A 491 5.77 -3.49 -39.05
N ARG A 492 4.54 -3.26 -38.60
CA ARG A 492 3.54 -4.31 -38.45
C ARG A 492 2.26 -3.99 -39.23
N ARG A 493 1.73 -5.03 -39.90
CA ARG A 493 0.40 -5.00 -40.52
C ARG A 493 -0.62 -5.55 -39.54
N PHE A 494 -1.68 -4.79 -39.27
CA PHE A 494 -2.76 -5.15 -38.36
C PHE A 494 -3.93 -5.79 -39.09
N GLN A 495 -4.88 -6.39 -38.35
CA GLN A 495 -6.03 -7.11 -38.92
C GLN A 495 -6.94 -6.21 -39.76
N ASP A 496 -6.97 -4.91 -39.46
CA ASP A 496 -7.66 -3.87 -40.23
C ASP A 496 -6.92 -3.48 -41.53
N GLY A 497 -5.77 -4.11 -41.82
CA GLY A 497 -4.94 -3.82 -42.98
C GLY A 497 -4.00 -2.63 -42.81
N LYS A 498 -4.09 -1.88 -41.70
CA LYS A 498 -3.24 -0.73 -41.41
C LYS A 498 -1.80 -1.17 -41.20
N ILE A 499 -0.85 -0.42 -41.75
CA ILE A 499 0.58 -0.60 -41.54
C ILE A 499 1.08 0.56 -40.68
N ALA A 500 1.64 0.25 -39.51
CA ALA A 500 2.17 1.25 -38.60
C ALA A 500 3.51 0.78 -38.02
N GLU A 501 4.34 1.75 -37.65
CA GLU A 501 5.47 1.49 -36.75
C GLU A 501 4.93 0.98 -35.42
N SER A 502 5.60 0.03 -34.79
CA SER A 502 5.14 -0.60 -33.56
C SER A 502 6.29 -1.09 -32.71
N THR A 503 6.07 -1.26 -31.41
CA THR A 503 6.99 -1.99 -30.53
C THR A 503 6.33 -3.22 -29.95
N VAL A 504 7.07 -4.33 -29.90
CA VAL A 504 6.57 -5.61 -29.38
C VAL A 504 7.35 -6.03 -28.13
N TRP A 505 6.59 -6.33 -27.08
CA TRP A 505 7.05 -6.76 -25.76
C TRP A 505 6.58 -8.18 -25.49
N GLU A 506 7.20 -9.13 -26.17
CA GLU A 506 6.84 -10.55 -26.05
C GLU A 506 6.88 -11.00 -24.58
N SER A 507 5.77 -11.57 -24.14
CA SER A 507 5.61 -12.07 -22.78
C SER A 507 4.52 -13.12 -22.73
N GLU A 508 4.79 -14.19 -21.99
CA GLU A 508 3.79 -15.14 -21.53
C GLU A 508 2.71 -14.43 -20.72
N GLN A 509 1.50 -15.00 -20.69
CA GLN A 509 0.35 -14.40 -20.00
C GLN A 509 0.61 -14.17 -18.51
N GLY A 510 1.26 -15.13 -17.83
CA GLY A 510 1.60 -15.04 -16.40
C GLY A 510 2.68 -14.00 -16.07
N SER A 511 3.45 -13.52 -17.06
CA SER A 511 4.55 -12.58 -16.89
C SER A 511 4.27 -11.18 -17.43
N ARG A 512 3.04 -10.91 -17.89
CA ARG A 512 2.68 -9.61 -18.51
C ARG A 512 2.80 -8.42 -17.55
N HIS A 513 2.74 -8.65 -16.24
CA HIS A 513 3.01 -7.61 -15.24
C HIS A 513 4.45 -7.06 -15.30
N LEU A 514 5.37 -7.75 -15.98
CA LEU A 514 6.74 -7.31 -16.16
C LEU A 514 6.94 -6.43 -17.40
N ILE A 515 5.94 -6.28 -18.28
CA ILE A 515 6.08 -5.51 -19.53
C ILE A 515 6.47 -4.06 -19.24
N LEU A 516 5.80 -3.41 -18.29
CA LEU A 516 6.09 -2.01 -17.94
C LEU A 516 7.50 -1.86 -17.37
N LYS A 517 7.96 -2.82 -16.54
CA LYS A 517 9.35 -2.89 -16.06
C LYS A 517 10.34 -2.96 -17.22
N ARG A 518 10.11 -3.86 -18.19
CA ARG A 518 10.98 -4.02 -19.37
C ARG A 518 11.03 -2.76 -20.24
N ILE A 519 9.91 -2.06 -20.40
CA ILE A 519 9.86 -0.78 -21.13
C ILE A 519 10.71 0.27 -20.41
N VAL A 520 10.51 0.44 -19.11
CA VAL A 520 11.26 1.43 -18.30
C VAL A 520 12.76 1.14 -18.33
N GLU A 521 13.17 -0.11 -18.10
CA GLU A 521 14.58 -0.53 -18.17
C GLU A 521 15.19 -0.22 -19.55
N PHE A 522 14.50 -0.59 -20.64
CA PHE A 522 14.97 -0.32 -22.00
C PHE A 522 15.14 1.18 -22.29
N LEU A 523 14.18 2.00 -21.88
CA LEU A 523 14.23 3.45 -22.11
C LEU A 523 15.40 4.09 -21.37
N LEU A 524 15.60 3.71 -20.10
CA LEU A 524 16.67 4.24 -19.26
C LEU A 524 18.07 3.77 -19.72
N GLU A 525 18.19 2.51 -20.13
CA GLU A 525 19.43 1.98 -20.72
C GLU A 525 19.79 2.72 -22.01
N ARG A 526 18.83 2.87 -22.92
CA ARG A 526 19.06 3.44 -24.26
C ARG A 526 19.35 4.93 -24.24
N HIS A 527 18.59 5.70 -23.46
CA HIS A 527 18.62 7.16 -23.54
C HIS A 527 19.44 7.83 -22.43
N LEU A 528 19.66 7.15 -21.30
CA LEU A 528 20.42 7.68 -20.16
C LEU A 528 21.68 6.85 -19.83
N SER A 529 21.99 5.83 -20.63
CA SER A 529 23.16 4.95 -20.44
C SER A 529 23.26 4.33 -19.05
N LEU A 530 22.13 4.13 -18.37
CA LEU A 530 22.08 3.51 -17.05
C LEU A 530 22.20 1.99 -17.19
N SER A 531 22.98 1.35 -16.32
CA SER A 531 23.03 -0.11 -16.28
C SER A 531 21.84 -0.67 -15.50
N LYS A 532 21.50 -1.94 -15.72
CA LYS A 532 20.46 -2.64 -14.92
C LYS A 532 20.73 -2.60 -13.42
N LYS A 533 21.99 -2.49 -12.99
CA LYS A 533 22.36 -2.40 -11.57
C LYS A 533 22.00 -1.03 -10.97
N ASP A 534 21.94 -0.01 -11.81
CA ASP A 534 21.58 1.35 -11.42
C ASP A 534 20.05 1.52 -11.34
N ILE A 535 19.29 0.58 -11.91
CA ILE A 535 17.83 0.60 -11.97
C ILE A 535 17.28 -0.47 -11.00
N VAL A 536 16.84 -0.05 -9.83
CA VAL A 536 16.20 -0.95 -8.86
C VAL A 536 14.69 -0.89 -9.06
N SER A 537 14.08 -2.06 -9.29
CA SER A 537 12.64 -2.22 -9.48
C SER A 537 12.05 -3.16 -8.44
N VAL A 538 10.87 -2.81 -7.90
CA VAL A 538 10.18 -3.64 -6.90
C VAL A 538 9.22 -4.65 -7.50
N VAL A 539 8.91 -4.54 -8.80
CA VAL A 539 7.73 -5.15 -9.47
C VAL A 539 7.69 -6.68 -9.36
N ASP A 540 8.86 -7.30 -9.48
CA ASP A 540 9.05 -8.75 -9.51
C ASP A 540 9.50 -9.34 -8.17
N GLN A 541 9.63 -8.53 -7.12
CA GLN A 541 10.25 -9.02 -5.88
C GLN A 541 9.37 -10.00 -5.08
N LEU A 542 8.06 -10.07 -5.37
CA LEU A 542 7.13 -11.03 -4.78
C LEU A 542 6.81 -12.22 -5.69
N ASP A 543 7.44 -12.31 -6.86
CA ASP A 543 7.22 -13.39 -7.82
C ASP A 543 7.50 -14.77 -7.18
N PHE A 544 8.53 -14.90 -6.35
CA PHE A 544 8.90 -16.17 -5.69
C PHE A 544 7.77 -16.80 -4.86
N SER A 545 6.82 -15.98 -4.38
CA SER A 545 5.73 -16.44 -3.49
C SER A 545 4.66 -17.25 -4.22
N LEU A 546 4.53 -17.04 -5.54
CA LEU A 546 3.56 -17.70 -6.42
C LEU A 546 4.34 -18.44 -7.51
N LEU A 547 4.57 -19.75 -7.33
CA LEU A 547 5.31 -20.61 -8.27
C LEU A 547 5.05 -20.28 -9.75
N HIS A 548 6.11 -20.03 -10.53
CA HIS A 548 6.06 -19.68 -11.96
C HIS A 548 5.81 -20.87 -12.86
N ASP A 549 4.61 -21.44 -12.82
CA ASP A 549 4.12 -22.23 -13.95
C ASP A 549 3.05 -21.44 -14.74
N ASP A 550 2.70 -21.89 -15.95
CA ASP A 550 1.75 -21.22 -16.84
C ASP A 550 0.29 -21.33 -16.34
N LEU A 551 0.03 -20.65 -15.21
CA LEU A 551 -1.18 -20.70 -14.40
C LEU A 551 -2.45 -20.29 -15.17
N VAL A 552 -2.30 -19.45 -16.19
CA VAL A 552 -3.42 -18.98 -17.01
C VAL A 552 -3.82 -20.05 -18.03
N SER A 553 -2.86 -20.78 -18.61
CA SER A 553 -3.15 -21.92 -19.50
C SER A 553 -3.92 -23.03 -18.77
N HIS A 554 -3.55 -23.32 -17.52
CA HIS A 554 -4.20 -24.33 -16.69
C HIS A 554 -5.66 -23.97 -16.37
N SER A 555 -5.92 -22.70 -16.08
CA SER A 555 -7.26 -22.18 -15.80
C SER A 555 -8.17 -22.31 -17.04
N GLY A 556 -7.63 -22.02 -18.24
CA GLY A 556 -8.37 -22.14 -19.50
C GLY A 556 -8.75 -23.60 -19.83
N LYS A 557 -7.85 -24.56 -19.58
CA LYS A 557 -8.16 -25.98 -19.76
C LYS A 557 -9.21 -26.46 -18.76
N LEU A 558 -9.07 -26.08 -17.49
CA LEU A 558 -10.01 -26.43 -16.42
C LEU A 558 -11.44 -25.98 -16.76
N LEU A 559 -11.61 -24.74 -17.22
CA LEU A 559 -12.93 -24.20 -17.57
C LEU A 559 -13.60 -24.99 -18.70
N ARG A 560 -12.84 -25.34 -19.76
CA ARG A 560 -13.35 -26.16 -20.88
C ARG A 560 -13.78 -27.56 -20.41
N THR A 561 -12.99 -28.19 -19.55
CA THR A 561 -13.34 -29.49 -18.97
C THR A 561 -14.60 -29.40 -18.12
N PHE A 562 -14.75 -28.34 -17.31
CA PHE A 562 -15.97 -28.11 -16.53
C PHE A 562 -17.21 -27.84 -17.40
N GLU A 563 -17.09 -27.05 -18.46
CA GLU A 563 -18.19 -26.80 -19.41
C GLU A 563 -18.71 -28.11 -20.03
N GLU A 564 -17.80 -29.00 -20.42
CA GLU A 564 -18.14 -30.32 -20.96
C GLU A 564 -18.75 -31.23 -19.89
N LEU A 565 -18.21 -31.26 -18.67
CA LEU A 565 -18.82 -31.99 -17.55
C LEU A 565 -20.25 -31.50 -17.26
N SER A 566 -20.44 -30.17 -17.20
CA SER A 566 -21.74 -29.53 -16.98
C SER A 566 -22.75 -29.88 -18.07
N LYS A 567 -22.30 -29.96 -19.33
CA LYS A 567 -23.13 -30.39 -20.45
C LYS A 567 -23.56 -31.86 -20.30
N ARG A 568 -22.62 -32.75 -19.93
CA ARG A 568 -22.92 -34.18 -19.72
C ARG A 568 -23.89 -34.42 -18.58
N LEU A 569 -23.65 -33.78 -17.43
CA LEU A 569 -24.56 -33.84 -16.27
C LEU A 569 -25.99 -33.44 -16.67
N ARG A 570 -26.16 -32.35 -17.43
CA ARG A 570 -27.48 -31.90 -17.90
C ARG A 570 -28.13 -32.79 -18.95
N SER A 571 -27.38 -33.68 -19.60
CA SER A 571 -27.88 -34.64 -20.60
C SER A 571 -28.24 -36.01 -20.03
N ILE A 572 -28.09 -36.21 -18.73
CA ILE A 572 -28.50 -37.44 -18.04
C ILE A 572 -30.04 -37.52 -18.02
N GLU A 573 -30.59 -38.60 -18.57
CA GLU A 573 -32.04 -38.85 -18.64
C GLU A 573 -32.50 -40.02 -17.74
N ASP A 574 -31.58 -40.87 -17.28
CA ASP A 574 -31.84 -42.08 -16.49
C ASP A 574 -31.84 -41.87 -14.97
N VAL A 575 -31.97 -40.60 -14.53
CA VAL A 575 -32.11 -40.21 -13.12
C VAL A 575 -33.54 -39.71 -12.87
N PRO A 576 -34.19 -40.02 -11.72
CA PRO A 576 -35.60 -39.72 -11.49
C PRO A 576 -36.02 -38.24 -11.56
N LEU A 577 -35.06 -37.33 -11.36
CA LEU A 577 -35.25 -35.89 -11.46
C LEU A 577 -34.16 -35.31 -12.35
N LYS A 578 -34.54 -34.47 -13.30
CA LYS A 578 -33.58 -33.84 -14.21
C LYS A 578 -32.66 -32.86 -13.48
N ILE A 579 -31.39 -32.80 -13.89
CA ILE A 579 -30.44 -31.79 -13.39
C ILE A 579 -30.76 -30.43 -14.03
N SER A 580 -31.16 -29.46 -13.20
CA SER A 580 -31.59 -28.12 -13.61
C SER A 580 -30.41 -27.14 -13.70
N SER A 581 -29.45 -27.23 -12.78
CA SER A 581 -28.31 -26.31 -12.68
C SER A 581 -27.04 -27.05 -12.24
N VAL A 582 -25.89 -26.58 -12.75
CA VAL A 582 -24.55 -27.05 -12.38
C VAL A 582 -23.65 -25.83 -12.22
N GLN A 583 -23.09 -25.62 -11.03
CA GLN A 583 -22.31 -24.43 -10.69
C GLN A 583 -20.97 -24.79 -10.06
N PRO A 584 -19.85 -24.19 -10.49
CA PRO A 584 -18.54 -24.43 -9.88
C PRO A 584 -18.41 -23.62 -8.57
N LEU A 585 -17.87 -24.24 -7.52
CA LEU A 585 -17.71 -23.61 -6.20
C LEU A 585 -16.24 -23.44 -5.76
N ASP A 586 -15.29 -24.09 -6.41
CA ASP A 586 -13.87 -24.02 -6.03
C ASP A 586 -13.22 -22.67 -6.41
N SER A 587 -12.25 -22.22 -5.63
CA SER A 587 -11.51 -20.96 -5.85
C SER A 587 -10.73 -20.96 -7.18
N ALA A 588 -10.43 -22.14 -7.73
CA ALA A 588 -9.83 -22.29 -9.05
C ALA A 588 -10.69 -21.71 -10.18
N PHE A 589 -12.02 -21.84 -10.12
CA PHE A 589 -12.93 -21.37 -11.18
C PHE A 589 -13.15 -19.86 -11.17
N ARG A 590 -12.80 -19.19 -10.08
CA ARG A 590 -12.87 -17.74 -9.91
C ARG A 590 -11.48 -17.09 -9.83
N TYR A 591 -10.44 -17.81 -10.26
CA TYR A 591 -9.05 -17.35 -10.39
C TYR A 591 -8.38 -16.89 -9.08
N THR A 592 -8.90 -17.32 -7.92
CA THR A 592 -8.39 -16.95 -6.60
C THR A 592 -7.66 -18.09 -5.87
N SER A 593 -7.54 -19.27 -6.50
CA SER A 593 -6.70 -20.35 -5.97
C SER A 593 -5.22 -19.97 -6.05
N VAL A 594 -4.49 -20.08 -4.93
CA VAL A 594 -3.05 -19.77 -4.87
C VAL A 594 -2.28 -20.63 -5.86
N PHE A 595 -2.63 -21.92 -5.91
CA PHE A 595 -2.10 -22.91 -6.84
C PHE A 595 -3.27 -23.52 -7.63
N PRO A 596 -3.64 -22.92 -8.78
CA PRO A 596 -4.57 -23.50 -9.74
C PRO A 596 -4.27 -24.98 -9.99
N PRO A 597 -5.28 -25.85 -10.00
CA PRO A 597 -5.09 -27.28 -10.16
C PRO A 597 -4.52 -27.60 -11.54
N GLU A 598 -3.50 -28.44 -11.57
CA GLU A 598 -2.95 -28.97 -12.81
C GLU A 598 -3.64 -30.27 -13.19
N PRO A 599 -3.82 -30.55 -14.48
CA PRO A 599 -4.38 -31.83 -14.90
C PRO A 599 -3.44 -32.96 -14.49
N HIS A 600 -3.92 -33.84 -13.61
CA HIS A 600 -3.17 -34.96 -13.08
C HIS A 600 -3.05 -36.10 -14.12
N PRO A 601 -1.84 -36.65 -14.38
CA PRO A 601 -1.66 -37.63 -15.45
C PRO A 601 -2.43 -38.95 -15.22
N VAL A 602 -2.68 -39.32 -13.96
CA VAL A 602 -3.38 -40.57 -13.59
C VAL A 602 -4.89 -40.36 -13.43
N ALA A 603 -5.39 -39.12 -13.29
CA ALA A 603 -6.83 -38.84 -13.14
C ALA A 603 -7.55 -38.73 -14.51
N ASN A 604 -7.04 -39.45 -15.50
CA ASN A 604 -7.57 -39.52 -16.86
C ASN A 604 -8.14 -40.92 -17.14
N LYS A 605 -9.03 -41.02 -18.14
CA LYS A 605 -9.52 -42.32 -18.62
C LYS A 605 -8.37 -43.27 -19.00
N LYS A 606 -7.34 -42.72 -19.68
CA LYS A 606 -6.05 -43.37 -19.93
C LYS A 606 -4.95 -42.60 -19.23
N VAL A 607 -4.03 -43.30 -18.57
CA VAL A 607 -2.88 -42.68 -17.89
C VAL A 607 -1.99 -41.98 -18.92
N ASP A 608 -1.68 -40.70 -18.67
CA ASP A 608 -0.78 -39.91 -19.51
C ASP A 608 0.67 -40.22 -19.13
N VAL A 609 1.24 -41.23 -19.78
CA VAL A 609 2.61 -41.71 -19.52
C VAL A 609 3.66 -40.64 -19.85
N ALA A 610 3.39 -39.75 -20.81
CA ALA A 610 4.34 -38.71 -21.23
C ALA A 610 4.57 -37.64 -20.14
N ARG A 611 3.59 -37.45 -19.25
CA ARG A 611 3.67 -36.49 -18.13
C ARG A 611 4.05 -37.13 -16.80
N LEU A 612 4.20 -38.46 -16.74
CA LEU A 612 4.67 -39.15 -15.55
C LEU A 612 6.15 -38.85 -15.32
N HIS A 613 6.48 -38.36 -14.13
CA HIS A 613 7.86 -38.13 -13.70
C HIS A 613 8.03 -38.50 -12.22
N ASN A 614 9.29 -38.69 -11.80
CA ASN A 614 9.61 -38.85 -10.38
C ASN A 614 9.05 -37.64 -9.60
N LEU A 615 8.38 -37.88 -8.47
CA LEU A 615 7.68 -36.85 -7.67
C LEU A 615 6.27 -36.44 -8.15
N THR A 616 5.66 -37.16 -9.10
CA THR A 616 4.24 -36.97 -9.42
C THR A 616 3.39 -37.37 -8.19
N PRO A 617 2.57 -36.48 -7.61
CA PRO A 617 1.85 -36.76 -6.38
C PRO A 617 0.78 -37.84 -6.58
N PHE A 618 0.47 -38.64 -5.56
CA PHE A 618 -0.70 -39.52 -5.54
C PHE A 618 -1.97 -38.79 -5.08
N CYS A 619 -1.79 -37.65 -4.41
CA CYS A 619 -2.89 -36.82 -3.93
C CYS A 619 -3.41 -35.91 -5.06
N VAL A 620 -4.71 -35.95 -5.31
CA VAL A 620 -5.38 -35.03 -6.25
C VAL A 620 -6.39 -34.19 -5.48
N GLN A 621 -6.31 -32.88 -5.60
CA GLN A 621 -7.30 -31.97 -5.02
C GLN A 621 -8.66 -32.14 -5.71
N SER A 622 -9.73 -32.25 -4.92
CA SER A 622 -11.10 -32.26 -5.44
C SER A 622 -11.61 -30.84 -5.67
N LEU A 623 -12.28 -30.62 -6.80
CA LEU A 623 -12.89 -29.35 -7.20
C LEU A 623 -14.40 -29.44 -6.99
N GLU A 624 -14.93 -28.68 -6.04
CA GLU A 624 -16.34 -28.77 -5.68
C GLU A 624 -17.26 -28.14 -6.74
N VAL A 625 -18.32 -28.87 -7.08
CA VAL A 625 -19.36 -28.51 -8.04
C VAL A 625 -20.72 -28.75 -7.39
N MET A 626 -21.55 -27.71 -7.37
CA MET A 626 -22.92 -27.78 -6.93
C MET A 626 -23.84 -28.20 -8.08
N ILE A 627 -24.73 -29.14 -7.81
CA ILE A 627 -25.81 -29.54 -8.70
C ILE A 627 -27.17 -29.26 -8.05
N GLN A 628 -28.14 -28.85 -8.86
CA GLN A 628 -29.53 -28.69 -8.47
C GLN A 628 -30.39 -29.57 -9.38
N LEU A 629 -31.36 -30.25 -8.78
CA LEU A 629 -32.37 -31.02 -9.51
C LEU A 629 -33.61 -30.16 -9.77
N GLU A 630 -34.51 -30.61 -10.63
CA GLU A 630 -35.82 -30.00 -10.78
C GLU A 630 -36.67 -30.12 -9.50
N GLY A 631 -37.60 -29.19 -9.31
CA GLY A 631 -38.44 -29.15 -8.13
C GLY A 631 -39.34 -30.38 -8.00
N SER A 632 -39.35 -30.99 -6.82
CA SER A 632 -40.19 -32.15 -6.50
C SER A 632 -40.85 -32.00 -5.13
N GLY A 633 -42.10 -32.45 -5.01
CA GLY A 633 -42.83 -32.49 -3.74
C GLY A 633 -42.47 -33.69 -2.87
N ASN A 634 -41.82 -34.71 -3.43
CA ASN A 634 -41.65 -36.05 -2.86
C ASN A 634 -40.39 -36.22 -1.99
N TRP A 635 -39.70 -35.13 -1.65
CA TRP A 635 -38.55 -35.18 -0.76
C TRP A 635 -38.97 -35.55 0.67
N PRO A 636 -38.15 -36.34 1.40
CA PRO A 636 -38.36 -36.60 2.82
C PRO A 636 -38.44 -35.30 3.64
N MET A 637 -39.10 -35.37 4.79
CA MET A 637 -39.27 -34.23 5.70
C MET A 637 -38.20 -34.15 6.79
N ASP A 638 -37.40 -35.21 6.94
CA ASP A 638 -36.31 -35.31 7.92
C ASP A 638 -34.96 -35.01 7.26
N ASP A 639 -34.12 -34.22 7.94
CA ASP A 639 -32.83 -33.75 7.42
C ASP A 639 -31.85 -34.91 7.12
N VAL A 640 -31.80 -35.94 7.97
CA VAL A 640 -30.91 -37.09 7.77
C VAL A 640 -31.39 -37.90 6.56
N LEU A 641 -32.70 -38.09 6.41
CA LEU A 641 -33.27 -38.74 5.24
C LEU A 641 -33.07 -37.93 3.95
N ILE A 642 -33.10 -36.60 4.02
CA ILE A 642 -32.75 -35.73 2.89
C ILE A 642 -31.31 -36.01 2.45
N GLU A 643 -30.32 -35.93 3.35
CA GLU A 643 -28.91 -36.16 3.01
C GLU A 643 -28.63 -37.58 2.46
N ARG A 644 -29.30 -38.60 3.02
CA ARG A 644 -29.24 -39.96 2.46
C ARG A 644 -29.83 -40.03 1.06
N THR A 645 -30.97 -39.37 0.83
CA THR A 645 -31.57 -39.30 -0.50
C THR A 645 -30.65 -38.57 -1.48
N LYS A 646 -29.98 -37.50 -1.04
CA LYS A 646 -28.96 -36.81 -1.86
C LYS A 646 -27.84 -37.76 -2.27
N SER A 647 -27.35 -38.56 -1.33
CA SER A 647 -26.30 -39.56 -1.60
C SER A 647 -26.75 -40.59 -2.63
N VAL A 648 -28.00 -41.09 -2.55
CA VAL A 648 -28.56 -42.04 -3.53
C VAL A 648 -28.64 -41.41 -4.93
N PHE A 649 -29.10 -40.16 -5.05
CA PHE A 649 -29.10 -39.44 -6.33
C PHE A 649 -27.68 -39.29 -6.91
N LEU A 650 -26.70 -38.93 -6.09
CA LEU A 650 -25.31 -38.78 -6.53
C LEU A 650 -24.70 -40.10 -7.00
N LEU A 651 -25.03 -41.22 -6.35
CA LEU A 651 -24.62 -42.56 -6.79
C LEU A 651 -25.25 -42.92 -8.15
N LYS A 652 -26.56 -42.68 -8.33
CA LYS A 652 -27.24 -42.93 -9.60
C LYS A 652 -26.68 -42.08 -10.74
N ILE A 653 -26.36 -40.81 -10.47
CA ILE A 653 -25.67 -39.92 -11.42
C ILE A 653 -24.31 -40.50 -11.82
N CYS A 654 -23.56 -41.08 -10.88
CA CYS A 654 -22.28 -41.71 -11.19
C CYS A 654 -22.40 -42.96 -12.05
N GLU A 655 -23.37 -43.81 -11.78
CA GLU A 655 -23.69 -44.96 -12.65
C GLU A 655 -23.97 -44.49 -14.08
N SER A 656 -24.84 -43.47 -14.24
CA SER A 656 -25.14 -42.89 -15.55
C SER A 656 -23.89 -42.34 -16.26
N LEU A 657 -23.03 -41.62 -15.53
CA LEU A 657 -21.78 -41.08 -16.08
C LEU A 657 -20.80 -42.18 -16.51
N GLN A 658 -20.77 -43.30 -15.78
CA GLN A 658 -20.00 -44.49 -16.12
C GLN A 658 -20.55 -45.19 -17.36
N ASP A 659 -21.86 -45.42 -17.43
CA ASP A 659 -22.50 -46.16 -18.52
C ASP A 659 -22.48 -45.39 -19.85
N ASN A 660 -22.79 -44.09 -19.81
CA ASN A 660 -22.94 -43.29 -21.03
C ASN A 660 -21.61 -42.75 -21.57
N TRP A 661 -20.62 -42.45 -20.72
CA TRP A 661 -19.35 -41.81 -21.13
C TRP A 661 -18.09 -42.56 -20.68
N GLY A 662 -18.21 -43.62 -19.87
CA GLY A 662 -17.07 -44.37 -19.33
C GLY A 662 -16.18 -43.51 -18.43
N MET A 663 -16.79 -42.61 -17.65
CA MET A 663 -16.08 -41.74 -16.69
C MET A 663 -15.75 -42.53 -15.42
N THR A 664 -14.63 -42.22 -14.76
CA THR A 664 -14.28 -42.87 -13.50
C THR A 664 -14.91 -42.09 -12.35
N CYS A 665 -15.74 -42.74 -11.54
CA CYS A 665 -16.33 -42.13 -10.35
C CYS A 665 -15.91 -42.89 -9.11
N THR A 666 -15.59 -42.18 -8.04
CA THR A 666 -15.22 -42.71 -6.74
C THR A 666 -16.19 -42.19 -5.69
N ALA A 667 -16.88 -43.10 -5.00
CA ALA A 667 -17.77 -42.77 -3.91
C ALA A 667 -17.12 -43.06 -2.56
N SER A 668 -17.29 -42.14 -1.62
CA SER A 668 -16.93 -42.30 -0.20
C SER A 668 -18.20 -42.20 0.66
N GLU A 669 -18.07 -42.37 1.97
CA GLU A 669 -19.22 -42.25 2.89
C GLU A 669 -19.90 -40.88 2.83
N LYS A 670 -19.16 -39.82 2.47
CA LYS A 670 -19.64 -38.42 2.53
C LYS A 670 -19.72 -37.74 1.18
N ASP A 671 -18.93 -38.20 0.22
CA ASP A 671 -18.65 -37.46 -1.02
C ASP A 671 -18.62 -38.38 -2.23
N VAL A 672 -18.97 -37.81 -3.38
CA VAL A 672 -18.90 -38.46 -4.69
C VAL A 672 -18.03 -37.62 -5.61
N ASP A 673 -16.96 -38.23 -6.10
CA ASP A 673 -15.94 -37.59 -6.92
C ASP A 673 -15.93 -38.19 -8.34
N VAL A 674 -15.88 -37.33 -9.36
CA VAL A 674 -15.87 -37.68 -10.78
C VAL A 674 -14.53 -37.27 -11.40
N LEU A 675 -13.81 -38.20 -12.01
CA LEU A 675 -12.52 -37.94 -12.64
C LEU A 675 -12.70 -37.66 -14.15
N MET A 676 -12.18 -36.53 -14.61
CA MET A 676 -12.27 -36.11 -16.02
C MET A 676 -11.08 -35.23 -16.43
N ASP A 677 -10.45 -35.58 -17.55
CA ASP A 677 -9.32 -34.86 -18.17
C ASP A 677 -8.17 -34.48 -17.22
N GLY A 678 -7.96 -35.27 -16.17
CA GLY A 678 -6.92 -35.06 -15.16
C GLY A 678 -7.40 -34.31 -13.92
N TYR A 679 -8.68 -33.97 -13.83
CA TYR A 679 -9.27 -33.28 -12.67
C TYR A 679 -10.22 -34.19 -11.91
N ALA A 680 -10.34 -33.97 -10.60
CA ALA A 680 -11.33 -34.62 -9.74
C ALA A 680 -12.40 -33.60 -9.38
N PHE A 681 -13.65 -33.84 -9.78
CA PHE A 681 -14.79 -32.97 -9.49
C PHE A 681 -15.67 -33.58 -8.40
N ARG A 682 -15.86 -32.88 -7.29
CA ARG A 682 -16.71 -33.32 -6.18
C ARG A 682 -18.11 -32.79 -6.34
N LEU A 683 -19.09 -33.68 -6.45
CA LEU A 683 -20.49 -33.30 -6.63
C LEU A 683 -21.17 -33.06 -5.27
N ARG A 684 -21.80 -31.90 -5.12
CA ARG A 684 -22.61 -31.49 -3.97
C ARG A 684 -24.02 -31.15 -4.44
N MET A 685 -25.05 -31.66 -3.78
CA MET A 685 -26.42 -31.40 -4.21
C MET A 685 -27.12 -30.38 -3.31
N LEU A 686 -27.66 -29.32 -3.92
CA LEU A 686 -28.48 -28.31 -3.25
C LEU A 686 -29.97 -28.66 -3.39
N HIS A 687 -30.71 -28.61 -2.28
CA HIS A 687 -32.15 -28.87 -2.25
C HIS A 687 -32.99 -27.58 -2.19
N GLU A 688 -33.97 -27.43 -3.09
CA GLU A 688 -34.72 -26.19 -3.36
C GLU A 688 -35.54 -25.62 -2.19
N ARG A 689 -36.03 -26.46 -1.27
CA ARG A 689 -36.77 -25.95 -0.08
C ARG A 689 -35.87 -25.15 0.87
N GLY A 690 -34.55 -25.27 0.76
CA GLY A 690 -33.60 -24.42 1.46
C GLY A 690 -33.65 -22.95 1.03
N LEU A 691 -34.06 -22.67 -0.22
CA LEU A 691 -34.01 -21.33 -0.82
C LEU A 691 -35.24 -20.47 -0.51
N SER A 692 -36.42 -21.09 -0.46
CA SER A 692 -37.71 -20.42 -0.27
C SER A 692 -38.00 -19.99 1.17
N LEU A 693 -37.26 -20.53 2.15
CA LEU A 693 -37.39 -20.24 3.58
C LEU A 693 -36.34 -19.25 4.09
N VAL A 694 -35.20 -19.10 3.41
CA VAL A 694 -34.16 -18.12 3.78
C VAL A 694 -34.62 -16.67 3.52
N ASN A 695 -35.54 -16.46 2.58
CA ASN A 695 -36.05 -15.12 2.23
C ASN A 695 -37.32 -14.68 3.02
N LYS A 696 -37.83 -15.49 3.96
CA LYS A 696 -39.06 -15.18 4.72
C LYS A 696 -38.83 -15.26 6.23
N GLU A 697 -37.98 -14.38 6.77
CA GLU A 697 -37.86 -14.14 8.22
C GLU A 697 -38.89 -13.10 8.73
N ILE A 698 -40.15 -13.20 8.27
CA ILE A 698 -41.25 -12.36 8.78
C ILE A 698 -42.37 -13.28 9.26
N GLY A 699 -42.29 -13.68 10.55
CA GLY A 699 -43.38 -14.37 11.24
C GLY A 699 -42.90 -15.41 12.25
N ARG A 700 -43.01 -15.09 13.54
CA ARG A 700 -42.87 -16.05 14.64
C ARG A 700 -44.10 -16.97 14.66
N ASP A 701 -44.10 -18.03 13.87
CA ASP A 701 -44.68 -19.34 14.22
C ASP A 701 -44.58 -20.31 13.03
N GLN A 702 -44.05 -21.50 13.29
CA GLN A 702 -43.75 -22.61 12.35
C GLN A 702 -42.45 -22.50 11.52
N MET A 703 -41.29 -22.48 12.19
CA MET A 703 -39.97 -22.67 11.55
C MET A 703 -39.77 -24.11 11.05
N LYS A 704 -39.91 -24.33 9.74
CA LYS A 704 -39.28 -25.47 9.06
C LYS A 704 -37.78 -25.14 8.92
N ARG A 705 -36.92 -25.79 9.70
CA ARG A 705 -35.47 -25.54 9.71
C ARG A 705 -34.86 -26.00 8.38
N VAL A 706 -34.13 -25.11 7.71
CA VAL A 706 -33.25 -25.47 6.59
C VAL A 706 -31.99 -26.11 7.16
N SER A 707 -31.52 -27.23 6.58
CA SER A 707 -30.24 -27.83 6.96
C SER A 707 -29.12 -26.80 6.86
N ALA A 708 -28.29 -26.70 7.91
CA ALA A 708 -27.16 -25.78 7.94
C ALA A 708 -26.19 -25.98 6.76
N ALA A 709 -26.09 -27.21 6.25
CA ALA A 709 -25.27 -27.55 5.09
C ALA A 709 -25.80 -26.91 3.79
N ASP A 710 -27.12 -26.94 3.56
CA ASP A 710 -27.73 -26.33 2.38
C ASP A 710 -27.66 -24.79 2.42
N LYS A 711 -27.84 -24.19 3.60
CA LYS A 711 -27.66 -22.73 3.79
C LYS A 711 -26.24 -22.32 3.39
N MET A 712 -25.23 -23.04 3.88
CA MET A 712 -23.83 -22.77 3.55
C MET A 712 -23.51 -23.01 2.07
N LEU A 713 -24.04 -24.09 1.47
CA LEU A 713 -23.82 -24.40 0.06
C LEU A 713 -24.38 -23.30 -0.87
N PHE A 714 -25.56 -22.76 -0.53
CA PHE A 714 -26.14 -21.63 -1.25
C PHE A 714 -25.32 -20.35 -1.11
N VAL A 715 -24.86 -20.03 0.10
CA VAL A 715 -24.00 -18.86 0.31
C VAL A 715 -22.69 -18.98 -0.47
N ARG A 716 -22.10 -20.18 -0.51
CA ARG A 716 -20.92 -20.47 -1.34
C ARG A 716 -21.18 -20.29 -2.83
N SER A 717 -22.36 -20.68 -3.33
CA SER A 717 -22.69 -20.50 -4.74
C SER A 717 -22.85 -19.04 -5.12
N GLN A 718 -23.49 -18.24 -4.27
CA GLN A 718 -23.59 -16.78 -4.45
C GLN A 718 -22.21 -16.13 -4.45
N HIS A 719 -21.39 -16.44 -3.45
CA HIS A 719 -20.03 -15.92 -3.35
C HIS A 719 -19.18 -16.27 -4.58
N ALA A 720 -19.18 -17.54 -4.99
CA ALA A 720 -18.40 -18.01 -6.14
C ALA A 720 -18.79 -17.27 -7.44
N SER A 721 -20.09 -17.10 -7.67
CA SER A 721 -20.60 -16.37 -8.84
C SER A 721 -20.19 -14.89 -8.82
N MET A 722 -20.36 -14.21 -7.69
CA MET A 722 -20.04 -12.78 -7.56
C MET A 722 -18.55 -12.50 -7.70
N VAL A 723 -17.70 -13.29 -7.04
CA VAL A 723 -16.23 -13.13 -7.10
C VAL A 723 -15.69 -13.44 -8.49
N ASN A 724 -16.25 -14.45 -9.19
CA ASN A 724 -15.89 -14.72 -10.57
C ASN A 724 -16.20 -13.51 -11.48
N GLY A 725 -17.36 -12.87 -11.30
CA GLY A 725 -17.70 -11.64 -12.01
C GLY A 725 -16.71 -10.49 -11.74
N LEU A 726 -16.22 -10.37 -10.51
CA LEU A 726 -15.26 -9.34 -10.11
C LEU A 726 -13.92 -9.48 -10.82
N GLN A 727 -13.44 -10.72 -11.05
CA GLN A 727 -12.19 -10.97 -11.77
C GLN A 727 -12.22 -10.45 -13.22
N PHE A 728 -13.35 -10.57 -13.91
CA PHE A 728 -13.48 -10.04 -15.28
C PHE A 728 -13.56 -8.51 -15.31
N ARG A 729 -14.06 -7.90 -14.24
CA ARG A 729 -14.05 -6.44 -14.07
C ARG A 729 -12.66 -5.91 -13.72
N TYR A 730 -11.90 -6.65 -12.92
CA TYR A 730 -10.59 -6.25 -12.42
C TYR A 730 -9.56 -7.37 -12.63
N PRO A 731 -8.81 -7.39 -13.75
CA PRO A 731 -7.96 -8.52 -14.13
C PRO A 731 -6.88 -8.91 -13.11
N ILE A 732 -6.43 -7.98 -12.26
CA ILE A 732 -5.39 -8.22 -11.25
C ILE A 732 -5.92 -8.68 -9.89
N PHE A 733 -7.24 -8.64 -9.68
CA PHE A 733 -7.90 -9.00 -8.42
C PHE A 733 -7.46 -10.38 -7.93
N GLY A 734 -7.58 -11.41 -8.78
CA GLY A 734 -7.19 -12.78 -8.44
C GLY A 734 -5.72 -12.90 -8.05
N LEU A 735 -4.80 -12.16 -8.69
CA LEU A 735 -3.39 -12.16 -8.32
C LEU A 735 -3.13 -11.55 -6.93
N VAL A 736 -3.86 -10.49 -6.57
CA VAL A 736 -3.77 -9.90 -5.23
C VAL A 736 -4.34 -10.85 -4.18
N VAL A 737 -5.47 -11.51 -4.46
CA VAL A 737 -6.03 -12.53 -3.57
C VAL A 737 -5.05 -13.68 -3.34
N ARG A 738 -4.38 -14.14 -4.40
CA ARG A 738 -3.40 -15.23 -4.30
C ARG A 738 -2.23 -14.85 -3.39
N LEU A 739 -1.70 -13.62 -3.51
CA LEU A 739 -0.68 -13.12 -2.59
C LEU A 739 -1.20 -13.01 -1.14
N ALA A 740 -2.41 -12.50 -0.95
CA ALA A 740 -3.02 -12.38 0.37
C ALA A 740 -3.21 -13.74 1.06
N LYS A 741 -3.80 -14.72 0.35
CA LYS A 741 -3.96 -16.10 0.83
C LYS A 741 -2.61 -16.74 1.11
N ARG A 742 -1.63 -16.54 0.23
CA ARG A 742 -0.28 -17.08 0.40
C ARG A 742 0.41 -16.52 1.65
N TRP A 743 0.27 -15.22 1.90
CA TRP A 743 0.79 -14.57 3.09
C TRP A 743 0.13 -15.11 4.36
N LEU A 744 -1.21 -15.18 4.38
CA LEU A 744 -1.97 -15.74 5.50
C LEU A 744 -1.50 -17.17 5.84
N ALA A 745 -1.38 -18.01 4.82
CA ALA A 745 -0.96 -19.39 4.99
C ALA A 745 0.49 -19.49 5.50
N SER A 746 1.42 -18.70 4.94
CA SER A 746 2.83 -18.66 5.39
C SER A 746 3.01 -18.22 6.84
N HIS A 747 2.07 -17.44 7.37
CA HIS A 747 2.01 -17.03 8.79
C HIS A 747 1.15 -17.94 9.66
N LEU A 748 0.80 -19.13 9.15
CA LEU A 748 0.05 -20.18 9.84
C LEU A 748 -1.39 -19.79 10.22
N PHE A 749 -2.01 -18.88 9.45
CA PHE A 749 -3.38 -18.41 9.66
C PHE A 749 -4.43 -19.16 8.82
N SER A 750 -4.11 -20.31 8.22
CA SER A 750 -5.07 -21.05 7.37
C SER A 750 -6.34 -21.48 8.08
N ALA A 751 -6.27 -21.80 9.39
CA ALA A 751 -7.45 -22.10 10.20
C ALA A 751 -8.14 -20.85 10.76
N CYS A 752 -7.44 -19.71 10.77
CA CYS A 752 -7.91 -18.48 11.40
C CYS A 752 -8.88 -17.70 10.49
N LEU A 753 -8.64 -17.70 9.17
CA LEU A 753 -9.42 -16.93 8.21
C LEU A 753 -9.78 -17.77 7.00
N ALA A 754 -11.08 -17.88 6.71
CA ALA A 754 -11.58 -18.59 5.53
C ALA A 754 -11.09 -17.95 4.22
N GLU A 755 -10.96 -18.75 3.16
CA GLU A 755 -10.52 -18.28 1.85
C GLU A 755 -11.46 -17.22 1.27
N GLU A 756 -12.76 -17.40 1.44
CA GLU A 756 -13.81 -16.47 1.02
C GLU A 756 -13.73 -15.13 1.78
N ALA A 757 -13.36 -15.15 3.06
CA ALA A 757 -13.13 -13.92 3.82
C ALA A 757 -11.92 -13.15 3.27
N ALA A 758 -10.83 -13.84 2.92
CA ALA A 758 -9.68 -13.20 2.27
C ALA A 758 -10.04 -12.60 0.90
N GLU A 759 -10.90 -13.28 0.13
CA GLU A 759 -11.45 -12.78 -1.14
C GLU A 759 -12.26 -11.49 -0.94
N LEU A 760 -13.14 -11.44 0.08
CA LEU A 760 -13.94 -10.25 0.40
C LEU A 760 -13.10 -9.06 0.87
N LEU A 761 -12.08 -9.30 1.68
CA LEU A 761 -11.14 -8.25 2.13
C LEU A 761 -10.41 -7.62 0.94
N VAL A 762 -9.96 -8.42 -0.01
CA VAL A 762 -9.34 -7.89 -1.23
C VAL A 762 -10.38 -7.23 -2.12
N ALA A 763 -11.59 -7.80 -2.26
CA ALA A 763 -12.65 -7.24 -3.08
C ALA A 763 -13.03 -5.82 -2.63
N TYR A 764 -13.03 -5.56 -1.32
CA TYR A 764 -13.23 -4.23 -0.75
C TYR A 764 -12.30 -3.18 -1.37
N LEU A 765 -11.00 -3.51 -1.58
CA LEU A 765 -10.01 -2.59 -2.16
C LEU A 765 -10.34 -2.16 -3.60
N PHE A 766 -11.03 -3.02 -4.36
CA PHE A 766 -11.41 -2.76 -5.75
C PHE A 766 -12.79 -2.10 -5.85
N LEU A 767 -13.68 -2.39 -4.91
CA LEU A 767 -15.06 -1.88 -4.87
C LEU A 767 -15.15 -0.49 -4.21
N LYS A 768 -14.37 -0.27 -3.15
CA LYS A 768 -14.26 0.99 -2.41
C LYS A 768 -12.79 1.46 -2.38
N PRO A 769 -12.24 1.90 -3.54
CA PRO A 769 -10.82 2.23 -3.65
C PRO A 769 -10.41 3.53 -2.92
N LEU A 770 -11.37 4.44 -2.64
CA LEU A 770 -11.08 5.74 -2.02
C LEU A 770 -10.41 5.56 -0.64
N PRO A 771 -9.42 6.41 -0.29
CA PRO A 771 -8.95 7.59 -1.01
C PRO A 771 -7.94 7.29 -2.14
N PHE A 772 -7.62 6.03 -2.39
CA PHE A 772 -6.75 5.59 -3.48
C PHE A 772 -7.51 5.37 -4.80
N ASP A 773 -6.77 4.98 -5.83
CA ASP A 773 -7.32 4.43 -7.08
C ASP A 773 -7.45 2.90 -7.02
N VAL A 774 -8.16 2.28 -7.96
CA VAL A 774 -8.22 0.81 -8.04
C VAL A 774 -6.82 0.23 -8.26
N PRO A 775 -6.36 -0.76 -7.47
CA PRO A 775 -5.02 -1.32 -7.63
C PRO A 775 -4.78 -1.87 -9.05
N CYS A 776 -3.67 -1.47 -9.68
CA CYS A 776 -3.23 -1.98 -10.98
C CYS A 776 -1.90 -2.75 -10.90
N SER A 777 -1.31 -2.90 -9.70
CA SER A 777 -0.23 -3.86 -9.42
C SER A 777 -0.56 -4.77 -8.24
N ARG A 778 0.01 -5.98 -8.29
CA ARG A 778 -0.17 -6.99 -7.24
C ARG A 778 0.51 -6.59 -5.92
N ILE A 779 1.62 -5.86 -5.98
CA ILE A 779 2.37 -5.40 -4.80
C ILE A 779 1.60 -4.30 -4.09
N THR A 780 1.09 -3.32 -4.83
CA THR A 780 0.29 -2.23 -4.27
C THR A 780 -1.03 -2.76 -3.70
N GLY A 781 -1.69 -3.69 -4.41
CA GLY A 781 -2.88 -4.37 -3.90
C GLY A 781 -2.60 -5.16 -2.61
N PHE A 782 -1.48 -5.88 -2.55
CA PHE A 782 -1.07 -6.63 -1.36
C PHE A 782 -0.72 -5.71 -0.18
N LEU A 783 0.01 -4.61 -0.40
CA LEU A 783 0.29 -3.62 0.63
C LEU A 783 -1.00 -3.02 1.21
N ARG A 784 -1.96 -2.68 0.35
CA ARG A 784 -3.24 -2.13 0.79
C ARG A 784 -4.11 -3.16 1.52
N PHE A 785 -4.05 -4.44 1.15
CA PHE A 785 -4.66 -5.52 1.92
C PHE A 785 -4.09 -5.61 3.34
N LEU A 786 -2.77 -5.55 3.50
CA LEU A 786 -2.13 -5.56 4.81
C LEU A 786 -2.51 -4.33 5.65
N ARG A 787 -2.59 -3.14 5.02
CA ARG A 787 -3.06 -1.92 5.70
C ARG A 787 -4.52 -2.01 6.11
N LEU A 788 -5.41 -2.49 5.24
CA LEU A 788 -6.82 -2.70 5.57
C LEU A 788 -6.96 -3.59 6.82
N LEU A 789 -6.25 -4.73 6.85
CA LEU A 789 -6.24 -5.59 8.04
C LEU A 789 -5.71 -4.87 9.28
N ALA A 790 -4.64 -4.09 9.14
CA ALA A 790 -3.92 -3.45 10.24
C ALA A 790 -4.60 -2.21 10.82
N GLU A 791 -5.33 -1.47 9.99
CA GLU A 791 -5.81 -0.10 10.26
C GLU A 791 -7.34 -0.03 10.38
N HIS A 792 -8.10 -0.97 9.80
CA HIS A 792 -9.56 -0.98 9.93
C HIS A 792 -9.99 -1.16 11.39
N ASP A 793 -10.97 -0.36 11.82
CA ASP A 793 -11.53 -0.45 13.16
C ASP A 793 -12.56 -1.60 13.24
N TRP A 794 -12.03 -2.80 13.45
CA TRP A 794 -12.83 -4.00 13.66
C TRP A 794 -13.73 -3.91 14.89
N THR A 795 -13.44 -3.04 15.85
CA THR A 795 -14.18 -2.97 17.11
C THR A 795 -15.49 -2.22 16.94
N PHE A 796 -15.43 -1.08 16.24
CA PHE A 796 -16.54 -0.13 16.16
C PHE A 796 -17.15 -0.01 14.76
N SER A 797 -16.63 -0.69 13.73
CA SER A 797 -17.19 -0.61 12.37
C SER A 797 -17.24 -1.98 11.66
N PRO A 798 -18.39 -2.33 11.05
CA PRO A 798 -18.46 -3.48 10.14
C PRO A 798 -17.76 -3.18 8.82
N LEU A 799 -17.23 -4.21 8.14
CA LEU A 799 -16.74 -4.08 6.78
C LEU A 799 -17.81 -4.54 5.78
N ILE A 800 -18.37 -3.60 5.03
CA ILE A 800 -19.46 -3.86 4.06
C ILE A 800 -18.88 -3.96 2.65
N VAL A 801 -19.02 -5.14 2.05
CA VAL A 801 -18.54 -5.48 0.70
C VAL A 801 -19.72 -5.67 -0.24
N ASP A 802 -19.99 -4.63 -1.02
CA ASP A 802 -21.06 -4.61 -2.03
C ASP A 802 -20.47 -4.88 -3.42
N ILE A 803 -20.51 -6.14 -3.86
CA ILE A 803 -19.87 -6.56 -5.12
C ILE A 803 -20.65 -6.03 -6.34
N ASN A 804 -21.98 -6.05 -6.27
CA ASN A 804 -22.84 -5.69 -7.40
C ASN A 804 -23.35 -4.24 -7.34
N GLY A 805 -23.20 -3.55 -6.20
CA GLY A 805 -23.76 -2.21 -6.00
C GLY A 805 -25.26 -2.25 -5.72
N ASP A 806 -25.78 -3.35 -5.17
CA ASP A 806 -27.21 -3.61 -4.98
C ASP A 806 -27.68 -3.47 -3.53
N LEU A 807 -26.79 -3.15 -2.58
CA LEU A 807 -27.19 -2.85 -1.20
C LEU A 807 -27.91 -1.50 -1.11
N SER A 808 -29.13 -1.53 -0.57
CA SER A 808 -29.92 -0.33 -0.28
C SER A 808 -29.55 0.28 1.08
N GLN A 809 -30.00 1.52 1.32
CA GLN A 809 -29.87 2.16 2.63
C GLN A 809 -30.56 1.39 3.76
N ASN A 810 -31.61 0.61 3.46
CA ASN A 810 -32.26 -0.24 4.45
C ASN A 810 -31.39 -1.45 4.80
N ASP A 811 -30.70 -2.03 3.80
CA ASP A 811 -29.77 -3.13 4.02
C ASP A 811 -28.57 -2.67 4.84
N GLU A 812 -28.05 -1.47 4.59
CA GLU A 812 -26.97 -0.89 5.40
C GLU A 812 -27.39 -0.70 6.87
N LYS A 813 -28.61 -0.22 7.13
CA LYS A 813 -29.15 -0.10 8.49
C LYS A 813 -29.28 -1.47 9.17
N GLU A 814 -29.80 -2.46 8.45
CA GLU A 814 -29.92 -3.83 8.94
C GLU A 814 -28.55 -4.41 9.32
N ILE A 815 -27.53 -4.18 8.49
CA ILE A 815 -26.15 -4.59 8.77
C ILE A 815 -25.62 -3.91 10.04
N ASP A 816 -25.82 -2.60 10.19
CA ASP A 816 -25.36 -1.84 11.35
C ASP A 816 -26.09 -2.32 12.64
N ASP A 817 -27.40 -2.62 12.56
CA ASP A 817 -28.17 -3.19 13.67
C ASP A 817 -27.65 -4.58 14.06
N ASN A 818 -27.40 -5.46 13.08
CA ASN A 818 -26.82 -6.80 13.30
C ASN A 818 -25.42 -6.71 13.93
N PHE A 819 -24.61 -5.77 13.48
CA PHE A 819 -23.29 -5.48 14.06
C PHE A 819 -23.41 -5.07 15.53
N MET A 820 -24.26 -4.09 15.84
CA MET A 820 -24.46 -3.59 17.20
C MET A 820 -25.01 -4.67 18.14
N GLN A 821 -25.95 -5.49 17.66
CA GLN A 821 -26.46 -6.64 18.41
C GLN A 821 -25.36 -7.65 18.72
N SER A 822 -24.49 -7.97 17.74
CA SER A 822 -23.37 -8.88 17.96
C SER A 822 -22.38 -8.37 19.02
N ARG A 823 -22.13 -7.05 19.02
CA ARG A 823 -21.26 -6.38 20.00
C ARG A 823 -21.88 -6.36 21.39
N LYS A 824 -23.19 -6.12 21.50
CA LYS A 824 -23.94 -6.14 22.76
C LYS A 824 -23.97 -7.54 23.37
N ALA A 825 -24.33 -8.56 22.58
CA ALA A 825 -24.38 -9.95 23.03
C ALA A 825 -23.03 -10.43 23.59
N TYR A 826 -21.92 -10.11 22.91
CA TYR A 826 -20.58 -10.47 23.39
C TYR A 826 -20.19 -9.76 24.70
N LYS A 827 -20.60 -8.49 24.89
CA LYS A 827 -20.38 -7.75 26.13
C LYS A 827 -21.17 -8.34 27.30
N GLU A 828 -22.41 -8.74 27.07
CA GLU A 828 -23.30 -9.30 28.09
C GLU A 828 -22.91 -10.73 28.48
N ASN A 829 -22.44 -11.53 27.53
CA ASN A 829 -21.97 -12.88 27.80
C ASN A 829 -20.73 -13.22 26.97
N THR A 830 -19.57 -13.21 27.64
CA THR A 830 -18.27 -13.58 27.04
C THR A 830 -18.18 -15.04 26.58
N GLN A 831 -19.18 -15.88 26.85
CA GLN A 831 -19.30 -17.25 26.32
C GLN A 831 -19.96 -17.29 24.93
N ILE A 832 -20.56 -16.20 24.45
CA ILE A 832 -21.14 -16.13 23.10
C ILE A 832 -20.01 -15.99 22.07
N GLU A 833 -20.13 -16.71 20.95
CA GLU A 833 -19.19 -16.66 19.82
C GLU A 833 -18.99 -15.20 19.36
N SER A 834 -17.74 -14.74 19.42
CA SER A 834 -17.39 -13.37 19.07
C SER A 834 -17.14 -13.24 17.58
N LYS A 835 -17.99 -12.48 16.89
CA LYS A 835 -17.75 -12.01 15.51
C LYS A 835 -16.71 -10.90 15.53
N ALA A 836 -15.45 -11.21 15.87
CA ALA A 836 -14.43 -10.17 16.04
C ALA A 836 -14.21 -9.41 14.73
N MET A 837 -14.15 -10.13 13.62
CA MET A 837 -14.21 -9.59 12.26
C MET A 837 -15.65 -9.70 11.72
N PHE A 838 -16.31 -8.56 11.46
CA PHE A 838 -17.66 -8.53 10.91
C PHE A 838 -17.61 -8.17 9.42
N LEU A 839 -17.86 -9.15 8.55
CA LEU A 839 -17.88 -9.01 7.09
C LEU A 839 -19.31 -9.14 6.57
N ALA A 840 -19.85 -8.05 6.04
CA ALA A 840 -21.21 -8.02 5.51
C ALA A 840 -21.22 -7.97 3.98
N THR A 841 -22.14 -8.71 3.38
CA THR A 841 -22.40 -8.73 1.93
C THR A 841 -23.90 -8.80 1.67
N ALA A 842 -24.33 -8.64 0.41
CA ALA A 842 -25.74 -8.77 0.03
C ALA A 842 -26.35 -10.14 0.39
N TYR A 843 -25.57 -11.22 0.33
CA TYR A 843 -26.02 -12.58 0.65
C TYR A 843 -25.76 -12.99 2.12
N ASP A 844 -25.01 -12.19 2.89
CA ASP A 844 -24.70 -12.43 4.30
C ASP A 844 -24.56 -11.10 5.05
N LYS A 845 -25.69 -10.53 5.44
CA LYS A 845 -25.75 -9.24 6.18
C LYS A 845 -25.34 -9.37 7.64
N SER A 846 -25.42 -10.58 8.20
CA SER A 846 -25.17 -10.86 9.61
C SER A 846 -23.77 -11.39 9.89
N SER A 847 -22.91 -11.51 8.86
CA SER A 847 -21.54 -12.03 8.99
C SER A 847 -21.50 -13.43 9.61
N GLU A 848 -22.39 -14.32 9.14
CA GLU A 848 -22.51 -15.70 9.67
C GLU A 848 -21.70 -16.74 8.88
N ALA A 849 -21.37 -16.47 7.62
CA ALA A 849 -20.82 -17.49 6.73
C ALA A 849 -19.31 -17.72 6.95
N TRP A 850 -18.54 -16.63 7.04
CA TRP A 850 -17.06 -16.73 6.94
C TRP A 850 -16.32 -16.36 8.22
N THR A 851 -16.90 -15.49 9.06
CA THR A 851 -16.22 -14.93 10.23
C THR A 851 -17.06 -15.03 11.51
N ARG A 852 -17.92 -16.05 11.59
CA ARG A 852 -18.80 -16.28 12.72
C ARG A 852 -18.05 -16.56 14.03
N CYS A 853 -17.12 -17.50 13.99
CA CYS A 853 -16.40 -17.98 15.18
C CYS A 853 -14.89 -17.65 15.14
N SER A 854 -14.32 -17.54 13.94
CA SER A 854 -12.92 -17.26 13.70
C SER A 854 -12.79 -16.17 12.62
N PRO A 855 -11.92 -15.16 12.78
CA PRO A 855 -11.05 -14.97 13.94
C PRO A 855 -11.81 -14.51 15.17
N ASN A 856 -11.45 -15.05 16.33
CA ASN A 856 -11.82 -14.51 17.63
C ASN A 856 -10.98 -13.26 17.97
N PRO A 857 -11.25 -12.51 19.05
CA PRO A 857 -10.54 -11.26 19.33
C PRO A 857 -9.02 -11.41 19.52
N LEU A 858 -8.54 -12.54 20.05
CA LEU A 858 -7.11 -12.80 20.23
C LEU A 858 -6.43 -13.16 18.91
N GLU A 859 -7.08 -13.99 18.10
CA GLU A 859 -6.65 -14.31 16.74
C GLU A 859 -6.58 -13.07 15.86
N LEU A 860 -7.64 -12.26 15.88
CA LEU A 860 -7.70 -11.01 15.13
C LEU A 860 -6.60 -10.06 15.59
N LYS A 861 -6.37 -9.91 16.90
CA LYS A 861 -5.27 -9.09 17.41
C LYS A 861 -3.91 -9.57 16.91
N ARG A 862 -3.69 -10.89 16.85
CA ARG A 862 -2.46 -11.48 16.31
C ARG A 862 -2.34 -11.20 14.80
N LEU A 863 -3.41 -11.42 14.04
CA LEU A 863 -3.47 -11.18 12.60
C LEU A 863 -3.18 -9.69 12.27
N VAL A 864 -3.82 -8.76 12.98
CA VAL A 864 -3.62 -7.31 12.87
C VAL A 864 -2.16 -6.93 13.16
N ALA A 865 -1.53 -7.52 14.18
CA ALA A 865 -0.14 -7.25 14.52
C ALA A 865 0.83 -7.69 13.41
N TYR A 866 0.62 -8.89 12.86
CA TYR A 866 1.40 -9.40 11.73
C TYR A 866 1.20 -8.55 10.47
N ALA A 867 -0.05 -8.17 10.18
CA ALA A 867 -0.40 -7.32 9.05
C ALA A 867 0.27 -5.94 9.16
N ARG A 868 0.24 -5.31 10.34
CA ARG A 868 0.89 -4.03 10.60
C ARG A 868 2.40 -4.10 10.44
N SER A 869 3.03 -5.13 11.00
CA SER A 869 4.48 -5.35 10.85
C SER A 869 4.87 -5.56 9.39
N SER A 870 4.10 -6.36 8.66
CA SER A 870 4.34 -6.65 7.24
C SER A 870 4.11 -5.42 6.35
N ALA A 871 3.07 -4.63 6.60
CA ALA A 871 2.79 -3.38 5.89
C ALA A 871 3.92 -2.35 6.08
N ASN A 872 4.40 -2.21 7.33
CA ASN A 872 5.52 -1.32 7.65
C ASN A 872 6.82 -1.78 6.98
N LEU A 873 7.12 -3.09 7.02
CA LEU A 873 8.29 -3.66 6.35
C LEU A 873 8.22 -3.47 4.84
N LEU A 874 7.09 -3.81 4.21
CA LEU A 874 6.89 -3.68 2.76
C LEU A 874 6.99 -2.21 2.32
N THR A 875 6.39 -1.28 3.07
CA THR A 875 6.52 0.16 2.81
C THR A 875 7.97 0.61 2.90
N LYS A 876 8.70 0.15 3.92
CA LYS A 876 10.11 0.46 4.11
C LYS A 876 10.97 -0.06 2.96
N ILE A 877 10.80 -1.32 2.56
CA ILE A 877 11.58 -1.94 1.48
C ILE A 877 11.35 -1.20 0.15
N ILE A 878 10.09 -0.86 -0.17
CA ILE A 878 9.74 -0.09 -1.37
C ILE A 878 10.40 1.31 -1.34
N LEU A 879 10.52 1.93 -0.16
CA LEU A 879 11.06 3.28 0.00
C LEU A 879 12.58 3.37 0.21
N GLN A 880 13.26 2.33 0.69
CA GLN A 880 14.66 2.40 1.12
C GLN A 880 15.65 1.65 0.21
N ASN A 881 15.24 1.30 -1.01
CA ASN A 881 16.13 0.72 -2.01
C ASN A 881 16.78 -0.61 -1.55
N GLN A 882 16.07 -1.40 -0.74
CA GLN A 882 16.56 -2.72 -0.31
C GLN A 882 16.31 -3.76 -1.40
N THR A 883 17.40 -4.18 -2.05
CA THR A 883 17.43 -5.26 -3.04
C THR A 883 17.73 -6.62 -2.43
N ASP A 884 17.97 -6.68 -1.12
CA ASP A 884 18.25 -7.92 -0.41
C ASP A 884 17.03 -8.86 -0.50
N PRO A 885 17.16 -10.04 -1.13
CA PRO A 885 16.07 -11.02 -1.21
C PRO A 885 15.55 -11.38 0.18
N HIS A 886 16.41 -11.41 1.19
CA HIS A 886 16.02 -11.76 2.55
C HIS A 886 14.94 -10.82 3.10
N GLY A 887 15.01 -9.52 2.80
CA GLY A 887 14.00 -8.55 3.23
C GLY A 887 12.61 -8.85 2.66
N TRP A 888 12.53 -9.26 1.39
CA TRP A 888 11.28 -9.64 0.74
C TRP A 888 10.77 -11.00 1.23
N GLU A 889 11.66 -11.96 1.44
CA GLU A 889 11.34 -13.26 2.02
C GLU A 889 10.78 -13.13 3.44
N CYS A 890 11.29 -12.20 4.24
CA CYS A 890 10.81 -11.94 5.60
C CYS A 890 9.30 -11.63 5.66
N LEU A 891 8.71 -11.10 4.58
CA LEU A 891 7.28 -10.85 4.51
C LEU A 891 6.45 -12.15 4.58
N PHE A 892 7.05 -13.29 4.20
CA PHE A 892 6.42 -14.62 4.15
C PHE A 892 7.07 -15.62 5.12
N ARG A 893 7.96 -15.16 6.02
CA ARG A 893 8.57 -16.01 7.05
C ARG A 893 7.87 -15.79 8.39
N THR A 894 7.28 -16.85 8.94
CA THR A 894 6.66 -16.78 10.26
C THR A 894 7.70 -16.89 11.38
N PRO A 895 7.69 -16.01 12.39
CA PRO A 895 8.54 -16.14 13.56
C PRO A 895 8.03 -17.26 14.49
N LEU A 896 8.59 -18.46 14.33
CA LEU A 896 8.17 -19.66 15.07
C LEU A 896 8.40 -19.56 16.59
N ASN A 897 9.31 -18.71 17.04
CA ASN A 897 9.54 -18.42 18.46
C ASN A 897 8.37 -17.69 19.15
N LEU A 898 7.36 -17.24 18.40
CA LEU A 898 6.16 -16.63 18.98
C LEU A 898 5.16 -17.66 19.52
N TYR A 899 5.25 -18.92 19.09
CA TYR A 899 4.39 -20.00 19.58
C TYR A 899 4.88 -20.57 20.91
N ASP A 900 4.01 -21.31 21.60
CA ASP A 900 4.37 -21.96 22.86
C ASP A 900 5.09 -23.28 22.61
N ALA A 901 4.69 -24.01 21.56
CA ALA A 901 5.39 -25.17 21.04
C ALA A 901 5.31 -25.20 19.51
N VAL A 902 6.21 -25.96 18.87
CA VAL A 902 6.29 -26.08 17.41
C VAL A 902 6.51 -27.53 17.04
N ILE A 903 5.73 -28.02 16.06
CA ILE A 903 5.90 -29.34 15.45
C ILE A 903 6.48 -29.12 14.06
N LEU A 904 7.61 -29.77 13.75
CA LEU A 904 8.20 -29.80 12.43
C LEU A 904 7.90 -31.13 11.76
N LEU A 905 7.54 -31.09 10.48
CA LEU A 905 7.09 -32.22 9.69
C LEU A 905 8.18 -32.66 8.70
N HIS A 906 8.13 -33.92 8.31
CA HIS A 906 8.97 -34.42 7.22
C HIS A 906 8.47 -33.88 5.89
N GLY A 907 9.24 -32.97 5.27
CA GLY A 907 8.86 -32.32 4.01
C GLY A 907 8.62 -33.30 2.86
N ASP A 908 9.35 -34.41 2.80
CA ASP A 908 9.16 -35.50 1.83
C ASP A 908 7.88 -36.33 2.06
N ARG A 909 7.15 -36.06 3.14
CA ARG A 909 5.85 -36.68 3.45
C ARG A 909 4.67 -35.75 3.23
N LEU A 910 4.92 -34.48 2.86
CA LEU A 910 3.87 -33.54 2.47
C LEU A 910 3.32 -33.89 1.07
N PRO A 911 2.03 -33.63 0.82
CA PRO A 911 1.41 -33.94 -0.47
C PRO A 911 1.99 -33.11 -1.63
N TYR A 912 2.44 -31.89 -1.33
CA TYR A 912 2.96 -30.93 -2.31
C TYR A 912 4.22 -30.21 -1.79
N PRO A 913 5.37 -30.90 -1.65
CA PRO A 913 6.57 -30.33 -1.04
C PRO A 913 7.13 -29.14 -1.81
N LYS A 914 6.92 -29.08 -3.13
CA LYS A 914 7.33 -27.95 -3.99
C LYS A 914 6.62 -26.63 -3.64
N ARG A 915 5.51 -26.70 -2.88
CA ARG A 915 4.78 -25.51 -2.41
C ARG A 915 5.36 -24.96 -1.10
N LEU A 916 6.35 -25.59 -0.48
CA LEU A 916 7.02 -25.02 0.68
C LEU A 916 7.89 -23.83 0.24
N LEU A 917 7.68 -22.64 0.81
CA LEU A 917 8.53 -21.47 0.50
C LEU A 917 9.91 -21.61 1.12
N PHE A 918 9.92 -21.97 2.40
CA PHE A 918 11.11 -21.99 3.23
C PHE A 918 11.04 -23.20 4.14
N THR A 919 12.14 -23.95 4.25
CA THR A 919 12.25 -25.02 5.23
C THR A 919 12.18 -24.46 6.63
N SER A 920 11.33 -25.04 7.48
CA SER A 920 11.19 -24.62 8.86
C SER A 920 12.26 -25.27 9.73
N GLU A 921 13.01 -24.42 10.42
CA GLU A 921 14.04 -24.78 11.39
C GLU A 921 13.83 -23.98 12.68
N LEU A 922 14.25 -24.55 13.80
CA LEU A 922 14.09 -23.94 15.11
C LEU A 922 15.35 -24.16 15.95
N ASP A 923 16.10 -23.09 16.16
CA ASP A 923 17.35 -23.13 16.94
C ASP A 923 17.12 -22.93 18.45
N GLN A 924 15.89 -22.58 18.84
CA GLN A 924 15.52 -22.18 20.20
C GLN A 924 14.35 -23.02 20.74
N GLY A 925 14.48 -23.54 21.96
CA GLY A 925 13.45 -24.33 22.64
C GLY A 925 13.98 -25.69 23.13
N GLY A 926 13.27 -26.31 24.05
CA GLY A 926 13.55 -27.67 24.51
C GLY A 926 13.06 -28.68 23.48
N HIS A 927 13.95 -29.51 22.94
CA HIS A 927 13.58 -30.61 22.05
C HIS A 927 12.87 -31.71 22.86
N VAL A 928 11.62 -32.00 22.51
CA VAL A 928 10.74 -32.92 23.25
C VAL A 928 10.71 -34.31 22.61
N ALA A 929 10.64 -34.37 21.28
CA ALA A 929 10.54 -35.62 20.54
C ALA A 929 11.18 -35.49 19.16
N HIS A 930 11.75 -36.60 18.68
CA HIS A 930 12.28 -36.78 17.33
C HIS A 930 11.65 -38.01 16.69
N GLY A 931 11.19 -37.89 15.46
CA GLY A 931 10.54 -38.95 14.70
C GLY A 931 11.26 -39.27 13.39
N SER A 932 11.43 -40.57 13.09
CA SER A 932 11.92 -41.01 11.79
C SER A 932 10.78 -41.03 10.76
N ALA A 933 11.09 -40.65 9.51
CA ALA A 933 10.13 -40.69 8.41
C ALA A 933 9.63 -42.12 8.14
N SER A 934 8.34 -42.27 7.85
CA SER A 934 7.76 -43.59 7.55
C SER A 934 8.23 -44.10 6.18
N SER A 935 8.64 -45.37 6.10
CA SER A 935 8.87 -46.04 4.81
C SER A 935 7.57 -46.51 4.14
N SER A 936 6.44 -46.56 4.87
CA SER A 936 5.19 -47.15 4.39
C SER A 936 4.35 -46.25 3.49
N PHE A 937 4.51 -44.93 3.57
CA PHE A 937 3.74 -43.96 2.80
C PHE A 937 4.65 -42.94 2.14
N HIS A 938 4.57 -42.83 0.81
CA HIS A 938 5.20 -41.76 0.04
C HIS A 938 4.10 -41.05 -0.76
N PRO A 939 3.98 -39.72 -0.69
CA PRO A 939 2.91 -39.00 -1.35
C PRO A 939 3.12 -38.85 -2.86
N PHE A 940 4.19 -39.43 -3.43
CA PHE A 940 4.51 -39.36 -4.85
C PHE A 940 4.99 -40.70 -5.42
N LEU A 941 4.88 -40.82 -6.74
CA LEU A 941 5.32 -41.97 -7.53
C LEU A 941 6.80 -42.26 -7.32
N LEU A 942 7.09 -43.49 -6.88
CA LEU A 942 8.45 -44.02 -6.76
C LEU A 942 8.86 -44.72 -8.07
N PRO A 943 10.17 -44.84 -8.36
CA PRO A 943 10.65 -45.58 -9.54
C PRO A 943 10.18 -47.04 -9.60
N ALA A 944 9.89 -47.65 -8.45
CA ALA A 944 9.31 -49.00 -8.37
C ALA A 944 7.86 -49.04 -8.86
N ASP A 945 7.08 -47.97 -8.64
CA ASP A 945 5.68 -47.89 -9.06
C ASP A 945 5.54 -47.80 -10.58
N MET A 946 6.51 -47.17 -11.26
CA MET A 946 6.52 -47.07 -12.72
C MET A 946 6.76 -48.41 -13.42
N LYS A 947 7.19 -49.46 -12.69
CA LYS A 947 7.32 -50.82 -13.22
C LYS A 947 6.03 -51.64 -13.12
N GLY A 948 5.03 -51.16 -12.39
CA GLY A 948 3.73 -51.81 -12.20
C GLY A 948 2.76 -51.57 -13.38
N SER A 949 1.55 -52.16 -13.31
CA SER A 949 0.54 -51.94 -14.34
C SER A 949 -0.11 -50.55 -14.20
N LEU A 950 -0.55 -49.97 -15.33
CA LEU A 950 -1.20 -48.64 -15.32
C LEU A 950 -2.51 -48.61 -14.51
N GLU A 951 -3.22 -49.74 -14.42
CA GLU A 951 -4.43 -49.86 -13.60
C GLU A 951 -4.09 -49.91 -12.09
N GLN A 952 -2.97 -50.53 -11.71
CA GLN A 952 -2.48 -50.45 -10.32
C GLN A 952 -2.15 -49.02 -9.91
N LEU A 953 -1.61 -48.20 -10.82
CA LEU A 953 -1.33 -46.78 -10.53
C LEU A 953 -2.61 -45.99 -10.24
N LYS A 954 -3.71 -46.25 -10.96
CA LYS A 954 -5.01 -45.60 -10.71
C LYS A 954 -5.55 -45.94 -9.32
N THR A 955 -5.39 -47.18 -8.85
CA THR A 955 -5.84 -47.57 -7.50
C THR A 955 -5.08 -46.90 -6.36
N LYS A 956 -3.90 -46.33 -6.63
CA LYS A 956 -3.11 -45.57 -5.65
C LYS A 956 -3.49 -44.09 -5.58
N LEU A 957 -4.33 -43.60 -6.49
CA LEU A 957 -4.77 -42.21 -6.51
C LEU A 957 -5.62 -41.91 -5.28
N MET A 958 -5.27 -40.86 -4.53
CA MET A 958 -6.00 -40.44 -3.33
C MET A 958 -6.65 -39.09 -3.59
N VAL A 959 -7.98 -39.08 -3.75
CA VAL A 959 -8.74 -37.84 -3.98
C VAL A 959 -8.94 -37.10 -2.66
N ASN A 960 -8.57 -35.83 -2.63
CA ASN A 960 -8.68 -34.91 -1.49
C ASN A 960 -7.99 -35.39 -0.20
N PHE A 961 -6.96 -36.23 -0.32
CA PHE A 961 -6.18 -36.68 0.82
C PHE A 961 -5.00 -35.73 1.09
N ASP A 962 -4.95 -35.17 2.30
CA ASP A 962 -3.88 -34.30 2.78
C ASP A 962 -3.41 -34.79 4.18
N PRO A 963 -2.23 -35.42 4.28
CA PRO A 963 -1.67 -35.89 5.55
C PRO A 963 -1.63 -34.81 6.64
N LEU A 964 -1.37 -33.55 6.28
CA LEU A 964 -1.34 -32.44 7.23
C LEU A 964 -2.72 -32.22 7.84
N ARG A 965 -3.76 -32.16 7.02
CA ARG A 965 -5.15 -31.95 7.49
C ARG A 965 -5.64 -33.12 8.32
N CYS A 966 -5.30 -34.35 7.94
CA CYS A 966 -5.61 -35.53 8.74
C CYS A 966 -4.94 -35.47 10.12
N PHE A 967 -3.64 -35.17 10.16
CA PHE A 967 -2.90 -35.04 11.42
C PHE A 967 -3.46 -33.92 12.31
N VAL A 968 -3.71 -32.74 11.74
CA VAL A 968 -4.34 -31.63 12.48
C VAL A 968 -5.70 -32.05 13.05
N GLY A 969 -6.56 -32.70 12.25
CA GLY A 969 -7.86 -33.18 12.69
C GLY A 969 -7.78 -34.19 13.84
N ASP A 970 -6.80 -35.10 13.81
CA ASP A 970 -6.56 -36.06 14.88
C ASP A 970 -6.08 -35.37 16.17
N VAL A 971 -5.24 -34.34 16.06
CA VAL A 971 -4.77 -33.54 17.21
C VAL A 971 -5.92 -32.72 17.78
N GLU A 972 -6.74 -32.07 16.95
CA GLU A 972 -7.93 -31.32 17.40
C GLU A 972 -8.93 -32.25 18.11
N ALA A 973 -9.21 -33.43 17.55
CA ALA A 973 -10.12 -34.40 18.16
C ALA A 973 -9.66 -34.88 19.55
N LYS A 974 -8.35 -35.04 19.75
CA LYS A 974 -7.77 -35.53 21.02
C LYS A 974 -7.44 -34.44 22.03
N PHE A 975 -7.09 -33.23 21.58
CA PHE A 975 -6.48 -32.18 22.41
C PHE A 975 -7.13 -30.78 22.30
N SER A 976 -8.28 -30.65 21.64
CA SER A 976 -8.99 -29.36 21.40
C SER A 976 -9.14 -28.47 22.63
N ASN A 977 -9.38 -29.03 23.81
CA ASN A 977 -9.60 -28.25 25.04
C ASN A 977 -8.32 -27.66 25.67
N ARG A 978 -7.14 -27.97 25.10
CA ARG A 978 -5.83 -27.64 25.69
C ARG A 978 -4.90 -26.91 24.72
N LEU A 979 -5.04 -27.20 23.43
CA LEU A 979 -4.14 -26.72 22.38
C LEU A 979 -4.92 -26.08 21.24
N LYS A 980 -4.41 -24.94 20.79
CA LYS A 980 -4.79 -24.34 19.53
C LYS A 980 -3.67 -24.50 18.52
N LEU A 981 -4.04 -24.98 17.33
CA LEU A 981 -3.15 -25.29 16.23
C LEU A 981 -3.11 -24.16 15.21
N TRP A 982 -1.92 -23.86 14.70
CA TRP A 982 -1.66 -22.87 13.67
C TRP A 982 -0.83 -23.53 12.58
N TYR A 983 -1.31 -23.56 11.34
CA TYR A 983 -0.63 -24.26 10.26
C TYR A 983 -0.84 -23.58 8.90
N ASP A 984 0.02 -23.93 7.95
CA ASP A 984 -0.08 -23.54 6.53
C ASP A 984 -0.72 -24.68 5.73
N SER A 985 -1.99 -24.50 5.34
CA SER A 985 -2.75 -25.46 4.53
C SER A 985 -2.30 -25.57 3.07
N LEU A 986 -1.36 -24.73 2.63
CA LEU A 986 -0.84 -24.66 1.26
C LEU A 986 0.52 -25.35 1.10
N GLY A 987 0.99 -26.09 2.11
CA GLY A 987 2.17 -26.93 2.04
C GLY A 987 3.29 -26.58 3.01
N GLY A 988 2.97 -25.99 4.16
CA GLY A 988 3.99 -25.75 5.20
C GLY A 988 4.42 -27.03 5.92
N ASP A 989 5.65 -27.02 6.39
CA ASP A 989 6.28 -28.10 7.15
C ASP A 989 6.34 -27.85 8.66
N ALA A 990 5.62 -26.82 9.15
CA ALA A 990 5.56 -26.49 10.56
C ALA A 990 4.12 -26.25 11.04
N ILE A 991 3.86 -26.65 12.29
CA ILE A 991 2.63 -26.38 13.02
C ILE A 991 3.00 -25.68 14.32
N GLY A 992 2.50 -24.46 14.48
CA GLY A 992 2.60 -23.71 15.74
C GLY A 992 1.50 -24.14 16.70
N LEU A 993 1.83 -24.18 17.99
CA LEU A 993 0.90 -24.50 19.07
C LEU A 993 0.83 -23.34 20.06
N THR A 994 -0.38 -23.04 20.53
CA THR A 994 -0.58 -22.14 21.67
C THR A 994 -1.47 -22.80 22.72
N TRP A 995 -1.14 -22.59 23.99
CA TRP A 995 -1.92 -23.13 25.11
C TRP A 995 -3.27 -22.42 25.22
N GLU A 996 -4.37 -23.18 25.28
CA GLU A 996 -5.68 -22.61 25.60
C GLU A 996 -5.81 -22.41 27.11
N ARG A 997 -6.19 -21.20 27.53
CA ARG A 997 -6.39 -20.88 28.95
C ARG A 997 -7.74 -21.42 29.43
N SER A 998 -7.74 -22.54 30.14
CA SER A 998 -8.95 -22.99 30.84
C SER A 998 -9.24 -22.08 32.03
N LYS A 999 -10.37 -21.38 32.04
CA LYS A 999 -10.84 -20.54 33.18
C LYS A 999 -11.24 -21.34 34.43
N LYS A 1000 -11.03 -22.67 34.45
CA LYS A 1000 -11.71 -23.60 35.38
C LYS A 1000 -10.81 -24.36 36.35
N ARG A 1001 -9.51 -24.06 36.45
CA ARG A 1001 -8.65 -24.71 37.45
C ARG A 1001 -8.34 -23.76 38.59
N GLU A 1002 -9.10 -23.93 39.66
CA GLU A 1002 -8.69 -23.54 41.01
C GLU A 1002 -7.44 -24.34 41.40
N ARG A 1003 -6.52 -23.62 42.06
CA ARG A 1003 -5.40 -24.03 42.91
C ARG A 1003 -5.34 -25.53 43.22
N GLU A 1004 -4.33 -26.24 42.70
CA GLU A 1004 -3.63 -27.35 43.41
C GLU A 1004 -2.45 -28.01 42.66
N GLU A 1005 -2.10 -27.64 41.41
CA GLU A 1005 -0.96 -28.26 40.69
C GLU A 1005 0.08 -27.22 40.22
N GLU A 1006 0.86 -26.66 41.13
CA GLU A 1006 1.84 -25.59 40.84
C GLU A 1006 3.25 -26.09 40.43
N GLU A 1007 3.56 -27.40 40.55
CA GLU A 1007 4.85 -28.00 40.10
C GLU A 1007 4.70 -29.12 39.04
N ALA A 1008 3.48 -29.58 38.73
CA ALA A 1008 3.23 -30.70 37.81
C ALA A 1008 3.05 -30.29 36.32
N ASP A 1009 2.82 -29.01 36.05
CA ASP A 1009 2.33 -28.55 34.74
C ASP A 1009 3.40 -28.57 33.63
N GLY A 1010 4.69 -28.40 33.98
CA GLY A 1010 5.80 -28.46 33.03
C GLY A 1010 6.08 -29.87 32.50
N LYS A 1011 6.07 -30.89 33.38
CA LYS A 1011 6.18 -32.31 32.97
C LYS A 1011 4.97 -32.72 32.14
N HIS A 1012 3.79 -32.32 32.57
CA HIS A 1012 2.54 -32.61 31.87
C HIS A 1012 2.50 -31.99 30.46
N ALA A 1013 3.03 -30.78 30.25
CA ALA A 1013 3.16 -30.17 28.93
C ALA A 1013 4.12 -30.95 28.01
N VAL A 1014 5.27 -31.41 28.53
CA VAL A 1014 6.24 -32.22 27.78
C VAL A 1014 5.65 -33.58 27.40
N ASP A 1015 4.96 -34.25 28.31
CA ASP A 1015 4.32 -35.55 28.05
C ASP A 1015 3.16 -35.40 27.05
N LEU A 1016 2.38 -34.32 27.14
CA LEU A 1016 1.34 -33.99 26.16
C LEU A 1016 1.94 -33.79 24.76
N LEU A 1017 3.01 -33.01 24.64
CA LEU A 1017 3.71 -32.79 23.38
C LEU A 1017 4.36 -34.06 22.83
N ARG A 1018 4.86 -34.95 23.70
CA ARG A 1018 5.34 -36.27 23.30
C ARG A 1018 4.22 -37.10 22.70
N ASN A 1019 3.05 -37.13 23.33
CA ASN A 1019 1.87 -37.83 22.80
C ASN A 1019 1.42 -37.28 21.43
N VAL A 1020 1.54 -35.97 21.22
CA VAL A 1020 1.29 -35.34 19.91
C VAL A 1020 2.31 -35.83 18.87
N GLY A 1021 3.60 -35.92 19.24
CA GLY A 1021 4.63 -36.49 18.39
C GLY A 1021 4.38 -37.97 18.05
N GLU A 1022 3.95 -38.76 19.02
CA GLU A 1022 3.59 -40.17 18.83
C GLU A 1022 2.36 -40.36 17.93
N LEU A 1023 1.37 -39.47 18.03
CA LEU A 1023 0.20 -39.47 17.16
C LEU A 1023 0.58 -39.30 15.69
N GLY A 1024 1.60 -38.46 15.43
CA GLY A 1024 2.11 -38.18 14.09
C GLY A 1024 3.30 -39.06 13.68
N LYS A 1025 3.49 -40.23 14.31
CA LYS A 1025 4.63 -41.11 14.06
C LYS A 1025 4.80 -41.39 12.56
N GLY A 1026 5.99 -41.12 12.02
CA GLY A 1026 6.30 -41.30 10.61
C GLY A 1026 6.04 -40.08 9.72
N PHE A 1027 5.33 -39.07 10.24
CA PHE A 1027 5.05 -37.78 9.57
C PHE A 1027 5.70 -36.61 10.31
N VAL A 1028 5.69 -36.63 11.64
CA VAL A 1028 6.36 -35.65 12.50
C VAL A 1028 7.87 -35.92 12.54
N ARG A 1029 8.66 -34.87 12.27
CA ARG A 1029 10.13 -34.87 12.35
C ARG A 1029 10.60 -34.50 13.75
N ASP A 1030 10.14 -33.37 14.27
CA ASP A 1030 10.56 -32.86 15.57
C ASP A 1030 9.41 -32.18 16.30
N VAL A 1031 9.46 -32.21 17.63
CA VAL A 1031 8.57 -31.42 18.50
C VAL A 1031 9.42 -30.60 19.46
N TYR A 1032 9.19 -29.29 19.49
CA TYR A 1032 9.89 -28.35 20.35
C TYR A 1032 8.93 -27.65 21.31
N LEU A 1033 9.32 -27.55 22.57
CA LEU A 1033 8.69 -26.69 23.56
C LEU A 1033 9.47 -25.36 23.63
N VAL A 1034 8.83 -24.26 23.22
CA VAL A 1034 9.48 -22.94 23.14
C VAL A 1034 9.21 -22.12 24.39
N LYS A 1035 7.94 -22.12 24.85
CA LYS A 1035 7.51 -21.40 26.05
C LYS A 1035 6.74 -22.34 26.95
N ALA A 1036 7.17 -22.43 28.21
CA ALA A 1036 6.41 -23.11 29.23
C ALA A 1036 5.02 -22.47 29.38
N PRO A 1037 3.98 -23.24 29.77
CA PRO A 1037 2.68 -22.69 30.10
C PRO A 1037 2.83 -21.57 31.12
N ARG A 1038 2.26 -20.39 30.84
CA ARG A 1038 2.29 -19.27 31.80
C ARG A 1038 1.31 -19.57 32.92
N LEU A 1039 1.82 -19.95 34.09
CA LEU A 1039 1.08 -19.97 35.35
C LEU A 1039 0.53 -18.56 35.61
N SER A 1040 -0.79 -18.41 35.80
CA SER A 1040 -1.35 -17.14 36.27
C SER A 1040 -1.09 -17.02 37.76
N ILE A 1041 -0.33 -16.00 38.15
CA ILE A 1041 -0.45 -15.37 39.47
C ILE A 1041 -1.74 -14.55 39.49
#